data_AF-A0A2V1D7H5-F1
#
_entry.id   AF-A0A2V1D7H5-F1
#
_cell.length_a   1.000
_cell.length_b   1.000
_cell.length_c   1.000
_cell.angle_alpha   90.00
_cell.angle_beta   90.00
_cell.angle_gamma   90.00
#
_symmetry.space_group_name_H-M   'P 1'
#
loop_
_entity.id
_entity.type
_entity.pdbx_description
1 polymer ?
#
loop_
_entity_poly.entity_id
_entity_poly.type
_entity_poly.pdbx_seq_one_letter_code
_entity_poly.pdbx_strand_id
1 'polypeptide(L)'
;MYSSFYTIILHGNDATGKSTLVPALRACGETVYARGDEDPTLEDSLAVRSFDKLTLQLADDERGPLPESYTARDGIRHRIVRIILDSELGVLQSRLAKRPSTDKWETEKSLFYFGARFLELAAFYGLPVVDTGKKSVNETVSEIIDLARNTEVLGLFSRLALRTLTPNDVASLADRRAVMTGVDYAQRLEEMIATECGEMSIFTPEDVRTQCSRDPGLVHALVNHYDNLHDANAKLRLRLVIEGESKQVYKVETPLTRYFDDHVLILLKPTIYSHSKQATAEITGLGAIRATGSRLFLEMLQRAGIRHTYEGLNAYGLIWARSTDLTPIETVYKEICAGTDKHSFFGASVNPNVTLPTGRYKRGPYVRFDWRNPNYTYKGVNPAAHPFYHLMEASVGKEILYQEYLTARAKPMGDKCVPEELVHGVQAVEASVEGTVRVFFTIQHYLHQIGLEIQDGCIMLDPTGRTMWSEINQDCMRIKRQHGHGQDAFDKDAWRAGGSSAKETILKQWTQLNNILGACLAHRPFHENEMLSTSEPYGLHARQVLADKTLTLTPRYLALYKRLAEHDRSLPSSSPPCKEAISIGVTANKYADKTDHFTLTRLGVQLVRPEGRCLRLGYDIIDPAKFTKAFGEGMSVHFVPTRPKDMPGLIAQGTLDGAVTYSSVMDNFPTVARLAASVPDMDLELALIARDAGAIDPSTWNRDKPARIVAEHVCMVRTHLEQMGIASEKYEIQPVLGSSESYLVNDPRETYILCDAIVSTGSTLQANNLQVWRLIKPRGHVVVGLYQRL
;
A
#
# COMPACT_ATOMS: atom_id res chain seq x y z
N MET A 1 -37.56 25.93 -9.89
CA MET A 1 -36.59 24.92 -9.41
C MET A 1 -35.95 25.46 -8.16
N TYR A 2 -36.15 24.83 -7.00
CA TYR A 2 -35.42 25.21 -5.80
C TYR A 2 -33.94 24.89 -6.04
N SER A 3 -33.08 25.90 -6.01
CA SER A 3 -31.63 25.69 -5.99
C SER A 3 -31.33 24.79 -4.81
N SER A 4 -30.87 23.56 -5.04
CA SER A 4 -30.50 22.68 -3.94
C SER A 4 -29.30 23.28 -3.23
N PHE A 5 -29.44 23.69 -1.98
CA PHE A 5 -28.32 24.11 -1.15
C PHE A 5 -27.28 22.98 -1.11
N TYR A 6 -26.00 23.34 -1.24
CA TYR A 6 -24.91 22.39 -1.16
C TYR A 6 -23.81 22.89 -0.23
N THR A 7 -22.95 21.98 0.16
CA THR A 7 -21.77 22.23 0.99
C THR A 7 -20.59 21.52 0.33
N ILE A 8 -19.52 22.27 0.10
CA ILE A 8 -18.28 21.75 -0.47
C ILE A 8 -17.40 21.25 0.68
N ILE A 9 -16.87 20.03 0.55
CA ILE A 9 -15.87 19.48 1.45
C ILE A 9 -14.60 19.23 0.65
N LEU A 10 -13.52 19.91 1.02
CA LEU A 10 -12.22 19.78 0.39
C LEU A 10 -11.36 18.79 1.18
N HIS A 11 -10.89 17.78 0.46
CA HIS A 11 -9.98 16.76 0.95
C HIS A 11 -8.67 16.81 0.17
N GLY A 12 -7.66 16.10 0.65
CA GLY A 12 -6.39 15.97 -0.05
C GLY A 12 -5.20 16.16 0.87
N ASN A 13 -4.03 15.93 0.31
CA ASN A 13 -2.76 15.93 1.03
C ASN A 13 -2.41 17.28 1.65
N ASP A 14 -1.41 17.34 2.53
CA ASP A 14 -0.88 18.64 2.92
C ASP A 14 -0.28 19.39 1.70
N ALA A 15 -0.25 20.72 1.80
CA ALA A 15 0.22 21.61 0.73
C ALA A 15 -0.56 21.59 -0.60
N THR A 16 -1.72 20.95 -0.66
CA THR A 16 -2.65 21.07 -1.81
C THR A 16 -3.35 22.43 -1.88
N GLY A 17 -3.12 23.33 -0.92
CA GLY A 17 -3.65 24.69 -0.95
C GLY A 17 -4.99 24.88 -0.24
N LYS A 18 -5.48 23.88 0.52
CA LYS A 18 -6.74 23.95 1.30
C LYS A 18 -6.88 25.25 2.09
N SER A 19 -5.86 25.66 2.85
CA SER A 19 -5.87 26.87 3.67
C SER A 19 -6.01 28.18 2.87
N THR A 20 -5.67 28.15 1.57
CA THR A 20 -5.86 29.28 0.65
C THR A 20 -7.22 29.21 -0.05
N LEU A 21 -7.62 28.01 -0.47
CA LEU A 21 -8.85 27.79 -1.24
C LEU A 21 -10.11 27.94 -0.39
N VAL A 22 -10.12 27.51 0.88
CA VAL A 22 -11.30 27.61 1.74
C VAL A 22 -11.74 29.07 1.94
N PRO A 23 -10.87 30.02 2.35
CA PRO A 23 -11.25 31.43 2.42
C PRO A 23 -11.69 32.01 1.07
N ALA A 24 -11.02 31.63 -0.02
CA ALA A 24 -11.35 32.13 -1.35
C ALA A 24 -12.75 31.68 -1.80
N LEU A 25 -13.11 30.42 -1.59
CA LEU A 25 -14.45 29.90 -1.88
C LEU A 25 -15.52 30.56 -1.00
N ARG A 26 -15.23 30.75 0.29
CA ARG A 26 -16.13 31.47 1.22
C ARG A 26 -16.35 32.92 0.75
N ALA A 27 -15.32 33.59 0.24
CA ALA A 27 -15.43 34.93 -0.33
C ALA A 27 -16.31 34.97 -1.60
N CYS A 28 -16.41 33.85 -2.32
CA CYS A 28 -17.36 33.66 -3.44
C CYS A 28 -18.79 33.28 -2.98
N GLY A 29 -19.06 33.23 -1.67
CA GLY A 29 -20.38 32.91 -1.10
C GLY A 29 -20.65 31.41 -0.90
N GLU A 30 -19.64 30.56 -1.07
CA GLU A 30 -19.80 29.11 -0.94
C GLU A 30 -19.68 28.63 0.52
N THR A 31 -20.47 27.62 0.90
CA THR A 31 -20.33 26.93 2.20
C THR A 31 -19.29 25.83 2.08
N VAL A 32 -18.11 26.04 2.67
CA VAL A 32 -16.96 25.12 2.50
C VAL A 32 -16.37 24.69 3.84
N TYR A 33 -16.07 23.40 3.94
CA TYR A 33 -15.32 22.80 5.03
C TYR A 33 -14.08 22.08 4.50
N ALA A 34 -13.03 22.09 5.32
CA ALA A 34 -11.84 21.26 5.16
C ALA A 34 -11.38 20.83 6.55
N ARG A 35 -10.41 19.92 6.62
CA ARG A 35 -9.85 19.51 7.90
C ARG A 35 -9.34 20.71 8.71
N GLY A 36 -9.79 20.82 9.96
CA GLY A 36 -9.43 21.92 10.88
C GLY A 36 -10.39 23.12 10.85
N ASP A 37 -11.30 23.19 9.88
CA ASP A 37 -12.36 24.22 9.77
C ASP A 37 -13.73 23.71 10.31
N GLU A 38 -13.78 22.55 10.97
CA GLU A 38 -15.04 21.86 11.28
C GLU A 38 -15.75 22.44 12.51
N ASP A 39 -17.07 22.62 12.40
CA ASP A 39 -17.95 22.70 13.56
C ASP A 39 -18.01 21.30 14.20
N PRO A 40 -17.56 21.11 15.46
CA PRO A 40 -17.60 19.81 16.13
C PRO A 40 -18.99 19.17 16.15
N THR A 41 -20.05 19.98 16.09
CA THR A 41 -21.45 19.50 16.06
C THR A 41 -21.86 18.90 14.72
N LEU A 42 -21.10 19.16 13.66
CA LEU A 42 -21.36 18.65 12.31
C LEU A 42 -20.42 17.52 11.90
N GLU A 43 -19.41 17.17 12.70
CA GLU A 43 -18.39 16.19 12.30
C GLU A 43 -18.99 14.80 12.01
N ASP A 44 -19.94 14.34 12.83
CA ASP A 44 -20.64 13.07 12.58
C ASP A 44 -21.51 13.10 11.31
N SER A 45 -21.91 14.29 10.86
CA SER A 45 -22.74 14.49 9.65
C SER A 45 -21.91 14.73 8.40
N LEU A 46 -20.80 15.46 8.50
CA LEU A 46 -19.93 15.84 7.39
C LEU A 46 -18.78 14.85 7.18
N ALA A 47 -18.41 14.08 8.19
CA ALA A 47 -17.38 13.03 8.11
C ALA A 47 -16.05 13.53 7.53
N VAL A 48 -15.57 14.72 7.94
CA VAL A 48 -14.36 15.32 7.35
C VAL A 48 -13.11 14.58 7.85
N ARG A 49 -12.94 14.43 9.16
CA ARG A 49 -11.79 13.71 9.75
C ARG A 49 -11.91 12.21 9.55
N SER A 50 -13.12 11.67 9.59
CA SER A 50 -13.33 10.24 9.36
C SER A 50 -12.98 9.83 7.93
N PHE A 51 -13.18 10.70 6.94
CA PHE A 51 -12.69 10.47 5.58
C PHE A 51 -11.16 10.42 5.53
N ASP A 52 -10.47 11.39 6.12
CA ASP A 52 -8.99 11.39 6.21
C ASP A 52 -8.45 10.13 6.88
N LYS A 53 -9.14 9.60 7.91
CA LYS A 53 -8.75 8.34 8.57
C LYS A 53 -8.78 7.14 7.63
N LEU A 54 -9.58 7.17 6.55
CA LEU A 54 -9.58 6.09 5.55
C LEU A 54 -8.24 6.01 4.79
N THR A 55 -7.47 7.11 4.71
CA THR A 55 -6.13 7.08 4.11
C THR A 55 -5.11 6.33 4.98
N LEU A 56 -5.40 6.14 6.27
CA LEU A 56 -4.55 5.41 7.21
C LEU A 56 -4.81 3.90 7.20
N GLN A 57 -5.91 3.48 6.56
CA GLN A 57 -6.35 2.10 6.47
C GLN A 57 -5.92 1.50 5.13
N LEU A 58 -5.71 0.18 5.12
CA LEU A 58 -5.57 -0.55 3.88
C LEU A 58 -6.83 -0.40 3.03
N ALA A 59 -6.66 -0.40 1.72
CA ALA A 59 -7.78 -0.34 0.81
C ALA A 59 -8.67 -1.58 0.94
N ASP A 60 -9.90 -1.37 1.40
CA ASP A 60 -10.92 -2.37 1.64
C ASP A 60 -12.21 -2.02 0.88
N ASP A 61 -12.93 -3.01 0.37
CA ASP A 61 -14.22 -2.80 -0.29
C ASP A 61 -15.38 -2.75 0.72
N GLU A 62 -15.16 -3.15 1.97
CA GLU A 62 -16.17 -3.10 3.04
C GLU A 62 -16.38 -1.68 3.62
N ARG A 63 -15.65 -0.69 3.11
CA ARG A 63 -15.81 0.72 3.51
C ARG A 63 -17.25 1.19 3.27
N GLY A 64 -17.85 1.74 4.34
CA GLY A 64 -19.22 2.25 4.33
C GLY A 64 -19.46 3.41 3.35
N PRO A 65 -20.72 3.69 2.99
CA PRO A 65 -21.06 4.86 2.18
C PRO A 65 -20.70 6.16 2.91
N LEU A 66 -20.41 7.21 2.15
CA LEU A 66 -20.23 8.55 2.71
C LEU A 66 -21.59 9.24 2.84
N PRO A 67 -21.77 10.14 3.81
CA PRO A 67 -22.94 11.01 3.87
C PRO A 67 -23.07 11.85 2.60
N GLU A 68 -24.24 11.79 1.96
CA GLU A 68 -24.56 12.56 0.74
C GLU A 68 -25.28 13.89 1.03
N SER A 69 -25.86 14.02 2.24
CA SER A 69 -26.56 15.23 2.67
C SER A 69 -26.63 15.33 4.19
N TYR A 70 -26.82 16.54 4.70
CA TYR A 70 -27.13 16.79 6.11
C TYR A 70 -28.18 17.90 6.23
N THR A 71 -28.80 18.03 7.40
CA THR A 71 -29.73 19.13 7.71
C THR A 71 -29.03 20.11 8.64
N ALA A 72 -28.88 21.35 8.22
CA ALA A 72 -28.28 22.41 9.03
C ALA A 72 -29.22 22.85 10.16
N ARG A 73 -28.72 23.68 11.09
CA ARG A 73 -29.48 24.14 12.27
C ARG A 73 -30.72 24.97 11.92
N ASP A 74 -30.74 25.57 10.74
CA ASP A 74 -31.88 26.31 10.18
C ASP A 74 -32.95 25.39 9.56
N GLY A 75 -32.75 24.06 9.59
CA GLY A 75 -33.65 23.09 9.00
C GLY A 75 -33.46 22.90 7.48
N ILE A 76 -32.50 23.60 6.86
CA ILE A 76 -32.22 23.46 5.43
C ILE A 76 -31.41 22.20 5.20
N ARG A 77 -31.84 21.37 4.24
CA ARG A 77 -31.09 20.19 3.80
C ARG A 77 -30.03 20.59 2.77
N HIS A 78 -28.78 20.37 3.10
CA HIS A 78 -27.63 20.59 2.23
C HIS A 78 -27.15 19.27 1.62
N ARG A 79 -26.96 19.25 0.30
CA ARG A 79 -26.20 18.19 -0.37
C ARG A 79 -24.71 18.36 -0.10
N ILE A 80 -24.00 17.27 0.16
CA ILE A 80 -22.55 17.28 0.35
C ILE A 80 -21.87 17.01 -1.00
N VAL A 81 -20.96 17.90 -1.39
CA VAL A 81 -20.08 17.72 -2.56
C VAL A 81 -18.65 17.58 -2.04
N ARG A 82 -18.03 16.42 -2.25
CA ARG A 82 -16.64 16.18 -1.85
C ARG A 82 -15.72 16.31 -3.05
N ILE A 83 -14.63 17.04 -2.88
CA ILE A 83 -13.63 17.24 -3.93
C ILE A 83 -12.27 16.89 -3.34
N ILE A 84 -11.54 16.01 -4.04
CA ILE A 84 -10.14 15.71 -3.71
C ILE A 84 -9.26 16.74 -4.39
N LEU A 85 -8.39 17.39 -3.64
CA LEU A 85 -7.34 18.24 -4.19
C LEU A 85 -6.06 17.43 -4.36
N ASP A 86 -5.43 17.53 -5.53
CA ASP A 86 -4.15 16.90 -5.81
C ASP A 86 -3.15 17.90 -6.41
N SER A 87 -1.88 17.52 -6.44
CA SER A 87 -0.81 18.25 -7.12
C SER A 87 0.42 17.36 -7.31
N GLU A 88 1.25 17.69 -8.29
CA GLU A 88 2.53 17.01 -8.46
C GLU A 88 3.41 17.14 -7.20
N LEU A 89 4.07 16.04 -6.83
CA LEU A 89 4.88 15.95 -5.59
C LEU A 89 5.88 17.10 -5.43
N GLY A 90 6.56 17.50 -6.51
CA GLY A 90 7.53 18.61 -6.47
C GLY A 90 6.89 19.96 -6.15
N VAL A 91 5.62 20.18 -6.54
CA VAL A 91 4.83 21.37 -6.19
C VAL A 91 4.48 21.34 -4.70
N LEU A 92 4.04 20.19 -4.18
CA LEU A 92 3.72 20.02 -2.75
C LEU A 92 4.96 20.30 -1.88
N GLN A 93 6.11 19.70 -2.22
CA GLN A 93 7.38 19.95 -1.53
C GLN A 93 7.79 21.42 -1.57
N SER A 94 7.66 22.07 -2.73
CA SER A 94 8.00 23.49 -2.90
C SER A 94 7.11 24.40 -2.06
N ARG A 95 5.84 24.06 -1.89
CA ARG A 95 4.89 24.77 -1.03
C ARG A 95 5.20 24.56 0.45
N LEU A 96 5.50 23.32 0.87
CA LEU A 96 5.93 23.03 2.24
C LEU A 96 7.23 23.74 2.60
N ALA A 97 8.19 23.82 1.68
CA ALA A 97 9.47 24.47 1.92
C ALA A 97 9.32 25.94 2.36
N LYS A 98 8.28 26.63 1.85
CA LYS A 98 7.95 28.03 2.15
C LYS A 98 7.22 28.22 3.48
N ARG A 99 6.75 27.15 4.14
CA ARG A 99 6.08 27.25 5.44
C ARG A 99 7.07 27.49 6.58
N PRO A 100 6.64 28.13 7.68
CA PRO A 100 7.41 28.15 8.93
C PRO A 100 7.84 26.74 9.35
N SER A 101 9.03 26.60 9.96
CA SER A 101 9.57 25.30 10.38
C SER A 101 8.68 24.57 11.39
N THR A 102 7.89 25.29 12.17
CA THR A 102 6.91 24.77 13.13
C THR A 102 5.73 24.06 12.47
N ASP A 103 5.55 24.19 11.15
CA ASP A 103 4.40 23.65 10.41
C ASP A 103 4.80 22.65 9.31
N LYS A 104 5.99 22.06 9.44
CA LYS A 104 6.53 21.04 8.51
C LYS A 104 6.36 19.65 9.10
N TRP A 105 5.18 19.06 8.89
CA TRP A 105 4.83 17.75 9.44
C TRP A 105 5.08 16.58 8.48
N GLU A 106 5.01 16.85 7.17
CA GLU A 106 5.02 15.80 6.14
C GLU A 106 6.37 15.67 5.44
N THR A 107 6.77 14.41 5.24
CA THR A 107 7.95 14.03 4.45
C THR A 107 7.54 13.85 2.99
N GLU A 108 8.51 13.81 2.07
CA GLU A 108 8.23 13.44 0.68
C GLU A 108 7.55 12.05 0.59
N LYS A 109 7.92 11.14 1.49
CA LYS A 109 7.32 9.80 1.59
C LYS A 109 5.84 9.86 1.93
N SER A 110 5.49 10.62 2.97
CA SER A 110 4.09 10.76 3.39
C SER A 110 3.29 11.49 2.34
N LEU A 111 3.86 12.53 1.71
CA LEU A 111 3.21 13.24 0.62
C LEU A 111 2.89 12.28 -0.53
N PHE A 112 3.86 11.48 -0.97
CA PHE A 112 3.63 10.52 -2.04
C PHE A 112 2.55 9.50 -1.67
N TYR A 113 2.66 8.88 -0.49
CA TYR A 113 1.75 7.84 -0.04
C TYR A 113 0.32 8.37 0.08
N PHE A 114 0.10 9.47 0.82
CA PHE A 114 -1.24 10.01 1.04
C PHE A 114 -1.85 10.57 -0.25
N GLY A 115 -1.05 11.13 -1.17
CA GLY A 115 -1.53 11.48 -2.51
C GLY A 115 -2.15 10.26 -3.21
N ALA A 116 -1.44 9.14 -3.24
CA ALA A 116 -1.96 7.89 -3.82
C ALA A 116 -3.22 7.37 -3.08
N ARG A 117 -3.26 7.44 -1.75
CA ARG A 117 -4.45 7.05 -0.96
C ARG A 117 -5.67 7.93 -1.25
N PHE A 118 -5.49 9.24 -1.41
CA PHE A 118 -6.59 10.14 -1.78
C PHE A 118 -7.12 9.89 -3.19
N LEU A 119 -6.24 9.61 -4.16
CA LEU A 119 -6.66 9.21 -5.51
C LEU A 119 -7.40 7.87 -5.50
N GLU A 120 -6.98 6.91 -4.67
CA GLU A 120 -7.69 5.66 -4.46
C GLU A 120 -9.10 5.89 -3.91
N LEU A 121 -9.24 6.73 -2.88
CA LEU A 121 -10.55 7.09 -2.32
C LEU A 121 -11.42 7.84 -3.33
N ALA A 122 -10.83 8.68 -4.19
CA ALA A 122 -11.54 9.37 -5.26
C ALA A 122 -12.15 8.36 -6.24
N ALA A 123 -11.35 7.40 -6.72
CA ALA A 123 -11.81 6.35 -7.61
C ALA A 123 -12.84 5.42 -6.93
N PHE A 124 -12.62 5.07 -5.66
CA PHE A 124 -13.50 4.19 -4.90
C PHE A 124 -14.89 4.80 -4.70
N TYR A 125 -14.97 6.04 -4.24
CA TYR A 125 -16.24 6.72 -3.96
C TYR A 125 -16.83 7.48 -5.15
N GLY A 126 -16.12 7.56 -6.28
CA GLY A 126 -16.54 8.38 -7.41
C GLY A 126 -16.56 9.86 -7.03
N LEU A 127 -15.41 10.40 -6.64
CA LEU A 127 -15.24 11.81 -6.28
C LEU A 127 -14.40 12.53 -7.34
N PRO A 128 -14.72 13.80 -7.69
CA PRO A 128 -13.87 14.60 -8.56
C PRO A 128 -12.53 14.93 -7.89
N VAL A 129 -11.47 14.91 -8.70
CA VAL A 129 -10.13 15.38 -8.34
C VAL A 129 -9.86 16.73 -9.03
N VAL A 130 -9.30 17.69 -8.30
CA VAL A 130 -8.90 18.99 -8.85
C VAL A 130 -7.40 19.17 -8.69
N ASP A 131 -6.69 19.31 -9.81
CA ASP A 131 -5.26 19.61 -9.83
C ASP A 131 -5.02 21.09 -9.46
N THR A 132 -4.34 21.29 -8.35
CA THR A 132 -4.00 22.61 -7.81
C THR A 132 -2.61 23.08 -8.25
N GLY A 133 -1.82 22.24 -8.93
CA GLY A 133 -0.42 22.51 -9.27
C GLY A 133 -0.21 23.36 -10.50
N LYS A 134 -1.14 23.29 -11.46
CA LYS A 134 -1.03 23.90 -12.78
C LYS A 134 -1.94 25.12 -12.98
N LYS A 135 -2.70 25.49 -11.94
CA LYS A 135 -3.75 26.51 -11.98
C LYS A 135 -3.50 27.58 -10.92
N SER A 136 -3.93 28.80 -11.20
CA SER A 136 -4.03 29.86 -10.19
C SER A 136 -5.15 29.57 -9.20
N VAL A 137 -5.11 30.23 -8.05
CA VAL A 137 -6.16 30.09 -7.01
C VAL A 137 -7.55 30.39 -7.59
N ASN A 138 -7.68 31.42 -8.42
CA ASN A 138 -8.97 31.82 -9.00
C ASN A 138 -9.50 30.78 -9.99
N GLU A 139 -8.62 30.21 -10.84
CA GLU A 139 -8.99 29.14 -11.76
C GLU A 139 -9.44 27.88 -11.00
N THR A 140 -8.68 27.48 -9.97
CA THR A 140 -9.04 26.35 -9.11
C THR A 140 -10.37 26.58 -8.39
N VAL A 141 -10.62 27.79 -7.86
CA VAL A 141 -11.89 28.15 -7.21
C VAL A 141 -13.06 28.06 -8.20
N SER A 142 -12.90 28.60 -9.41
CA SER A 142 -13.93 28.53 -10.45
C SER A 142 -14.28 27.08 -10.79
N GLU A 143 -13.28 26.24 -11.01
CA GLU A 143 -13.49 24.82 -11.34
C GLU A 143 -14.20 24.05 -10.22
N ILE A 144 -13.83 24.28 -8.96
CA ILE A 144 -14.50 23.67 -7.80
C ILE A 144 -15.98 24.06 -7.76
N ILE A 145 -16.29 25.35 -7.98
CA ILE A 145 -17.66 25.85 -7.99
C ILE A 145 -18.45 25.25 -9.16
N ASP A 146 -17.87 25.21 -10.35
CA ASP A 146 -18.51 24.67 -11.55
C ASP A 146 -18.82 23.18 -11.37
N LEU A 147 -17.89 22.40 -10.81
CA LEU A 147 -18.12 20.99 -10.48
C LEU A 147 -19.20 20.82 -9.40
N ALA A 148 -19.19 21.63 -8.35
CA ALA A 148 -20.16 21.52 -7.27
C ALA A 148 -21.60 21.82 -7.72
N ARG A 149 -21.76 22.76 -8.65
CA ARG A 149 -23.05 23.14 -9.22
C ARG A 149 -23.55 22.16 -10.29
N ASN A 150 -22.65 21.45 -10.96
CA ASN A 150 -23.01 20.54 -12.04
C ASN A 150 -23.43 19.14 -11.52
N THR A 151 -24.71 18.99 -11.22
CA THR A 151 -25.26 17.73 -10.70
C THR A 151 -25.18 16.57 -11.69
N GLU A 152 -25.22 16.84 -12.99
CA GLU A 152 -25.12 15.80 -14.02
C GLU A 152 -23.73 15.20 -14.05
N VAL A 153 -22.68 16.03 -14.01
CA VAL A 153 -21.28 15.58 -13.95
C VAL A 153 -21.02 14.82 -12.67
N LEU A 154 -21.48 15.30 -11.50
CA LEU A 154 -21.35 14.56 -10.25
C LEU A 154 -22.05 13.19 -10.30
N GLY A 155 -23.20 13.10 -10.98
CA GLY A 155 -23.87 11.83 -11.22
C GLY A 155 -23.07 10.85 -12.06
N LEU A 156 -22.22 11.33 -12.99
CA LEU A 156 -21.29 10.46 -13.74
C LEU A 156 -20.24 9.84 -12.83
N PHE A 157 -19.64 10.64 -11.94
CA PHE A 157 -18.66 10.16 -10.98
C PHE A 157 -19.26 9.07 -10.09
N SER A 158 -20.46 9.27 -9.55
CA SER A 158 -21.14 8.25 -8.73
C SER A 158 -21.45 6.97 -9.51
N ARG A 159 -21.81 7.06 -10.80
CA ARG A 159 -22.03 5.87 -11.65
C ARG A 159 -20.75 5.09 -11.95
N LEU A 160 -19.60 5.73 -11.89
CA LEU A 160 -18.29 5.12 -12.13
C LEU A 160 -17.55 4.77 -10.82
N ALA A 161 -18.16 5.02 -9.66
CA ALA A 161 -17.56 4.73 -8.36
C ALA A 161 -17.25 3.23 -8.22
N LEU A 162 -15.98 2.88 -8.02
CA LEU A 162 -15.57 1.47 -7.93
C LEU A 162 -16.25 0.72 -6.78
N ARG A 163 -16.67 1.42 -5.72
CA ARG A 163 -17.42 0.84 -4.60
C ARG A 163 -18.69 0.12 -5.05
N THR A 164 -19.40 0.67 -6.03
CA THR A 164 -20.69 0.14 -6.51
C THR A 164 -20.61 -0.47 -7.90
N LEU A 165 -19.57 -0.14 -8.67
CA LEU A 165 -19.42 -0.60 -10.04
C LEU A 165 -19.11 -2.10 -10.10
N THR A 166 -19.89 -2.83 -10.89
CA THR A 166 -19.74 -4.27 -11.14
C THR A 166 -19.41 -4.57 -12.61
N PRO A 167 -18.95 -5.79 -12.95
CA PRO A 167 -18.76 -6.19 -14.34
C PRO A 167 -20.05 -6.12 -15.17
N ASN A 168 -21.23 -6.32 -14.56
CA ASN A 168 -22.52 -6.18 -15.23
C ASN A 168 -22.82 -4.71 -15.57
N ASP A 169 -22.49 -3.77 -14.68
CA ASP A 169 -22.63 -2.35 -14.97
C ASP A 169 -21.70 -1.94 -16.12
N VAL A 170 -20.47 -2.46 -16.14
CA VAL A 170 -19.54 -2.23 -17.27
C VAL A 170 -20.09 -2.78 -18.57
N ALA A 171 -20.62 -4.01 -18.55
CA ALA A 171 -21.26 -4.62 -19.72
C ALA A 171 -22.48 -3.80 -20.19
N SER A 172 -23.29 -3.29 -19.27
CA SER A 172 -24.45 -2.44 -19.56
C SER A 172 -24.07 -1.06 -20.08
N LEU A 173 -22.97 -0.46 -19.62
CA LEU A 173 -22.47 0.84 -20.11
C LEU A 173 -21.74 0.72 -21.45
N ALA A 174 -21.16 -0.45 -21.74
CA ALA A 174 -20.55 -0.74 -23.04
C ALA A 174 -21.60 -1.15 -24.08
N ASP A 175 -22.66 -1.83 -23.63
CA ASP A 175 -23.85 -2.28 -24.37
C ASP A 175 -23.59 -2.77 -25.80
N ARG A 176 -22.55 -3.59 -25.96
CA ARG A 176 -22.11 -4.05 -27.29
C ARG A 176 -23.21 -4.81 -28.04
N ARG A 177 -24.17 -5.42 -27.33
CA ARG A 177 -25.23 -6.26 -27.92
C ARG A 177 -26.54 -5.50 -28.22
N ALA A 178 -26.61 -4.20 -27.94
CA ALA A 178 -27.83 -3.43 -28.20
C ALA A 178 -28.17 -3.31 -29.68
N VAL A 179 -29.47 -3.33 -29.97
CA VAL A 179 -30.00 -3.13 -31.32
C VAL A 179 -30.13 -1.64 -31.58
N MET A 180 -29.32 -1.14 -32.50
CA MET A 180 -29.36 0.25 -32.96
C MET A 180 -30.42 0.43 -34.06
N THR A 181 -31.27 1.44 -33.91
CA THR A 181 -32.30 1.78 -34.90
C THR A 181 -31.67 2.19 -36.23
N GLY A 182 -32.19 1.64 -37.33
CA GLY A 182 -31.75 1.99 -38.69
C GLY A 182 -30.52 1.22 -39.20
N VAL A 183 -30.03 0.23 -38.44
CA VAL A 183 -28.90 -0.63 -38.84
C VAL A 183 -29.42 -1.96 -39.37
N ASP A 184 -29.10 -2.28 -40.62
CA ASP A 184 -29.30 -3.63 -41.17
C ASP A 184 -28.12 -4.52 -40.78
N TYR A 185 -28.25 -5.16 -39.61
CA TYR A 185 -27.21 -6.01 -39.04
C TYR A 185 -26.86 -7.21 -39.90
N ALA A 186 -27.82 -7.79 -40.61
CA ALA A 186 -27.58 -8.97 -41.44
C ALA A 186 -26.77 -8.60 -42.67
N GLN A 187 -27.17 -7.54 -43.38
CA GLN A 187 -26.40 -7.02 -44.51
C GLN A 187 -25.00 -6.60 -44.06
N ARG A 188 -24.91 -5.83 -42.97
CA ARG A 188 -23.63 -5.30 -42.50
C ARG A 188 -22.66 -6.40 -42.07
N LEU A 189 -23.16 -7.46 -41.42
CA LEU A 189 -22.34 -8.63 -41.08
C LEU A 189 -21.72 -9.27 -42.32
N GLU A 190 -22.49 -9.45 -43.40
CA GLU A 190 -21.98 -10.07 -44.63
C GLU A 190 -20.90 -9.20 -45.30
N GLU A 191 -21.04 -7.88 -45.27
CA GLU A 191 -20.01 -6.95 -45.74
C GLU A 191 -18.72 -7.05 -44.92
N MET A 192 -18.84 -7.15 -43.59
CA MET A 192 -17.71 -7.35 -42.68
C MET A 192 -17.04 -8.70 -42.93
N ILE A 193 -17.81 -9.79 -43.10
CA ILE A 193 -17.27 -11.12 -43.41
C ILE A 193 -16.50 -11.10 -44.72
N ALA A 194 -17.03 -10.46 -45.76
CA ALA A 194 -16.34 -10.34 -47.05
C ALA A 194 -15.02 -9.56 -46.95
N THR A 195 -14.94 -8.61 -46.02
CA THR A 195 -13.74 -7.78 -45.79
C THR A 195 -12.71 -8.48 -44.90
N GLU A 196 -13.15 -9.03 -43.77
CA GLU A 196 -12.28 -9.50 -42.69
C GLU A 196 -11.92 -10.99 -42.79
N CYS A 197 -12.78 -11.83 -43.39
CA CYS A 197 -12.53 -13.28 -43.50
C CYS A 197 -11.76 -13.66 -44.78
N GLY A 198 -10.76 -12.86 -45.15
CA GLY A 198 -9.87 -13.11 -46.29
C GLY A 198 -8.81 -14.18 -46.03
N GLU A 199 -7.86 -14.33 -46.97
CA GLU A 199 -6.82 -15.37 -46.89
C GLU A 199 -5.94 -15.29 -45.61
N MET A 200 -5.75 -14.07 -45.09
CA MET A 200 -4.94 -13.80 -43.90
C MET A 200 -5.73 -13.92 -42.60
N SER A 201 -7.03 -14.22 -42.66
CA SER A 201 -7.88 -14.37 -41.48
C SER A 201 -7.77 -15.76 -40.87
N ILE A 202 -7.78 -15.80 -39.54
CA ILE A 202 -7.88 -17.06 -38.79
C ILE A 202 -9.30 -17.65 -38.84
N PHE A 203 -10.31 -16.81 -39.14
CA PHE A 203 -11.71 -17.20 -39.25
C PHE A 203 -12.13 -17.31 -40.70
N THR A 204 -12.86 -18.36 -41.03
CA THR A 204 -13.55 -18.48 -42.33
C THR A 204 -14.91 -17.77 -42.27
N PRO A 205 -15.49 -17.39 -43.42
CA PRO A 205 -16.88 -16.91 -43.46
C PRO A 205 -17.86 -17.85 -42.76
N GLU A 206 -17.67 -19.16 -42.92
CA GLU A 206 -18.53 -20.18 -42.33
C GLU A 206 -18.42 -20.24 -40.81
N ASP A 207 -17.20 -20.10 -40.25
CA ASP A 207 -16.99 -20.05 -38.80
C ASP A 207 -17.85 -18.94 -38.17
N VAL A 208 -17.84 -17.73 -38.77
CA VAL A 208 -18.56 -16.57 -38.25
C VAL A 208 -20.06 -16.75 -38.40
N ARG A 209 -20.55 -17.18 -39.58
CA ARG A 209 -22.00 -17.40 -39.82
C ARG A 209 -22.58 -18.47 -38.93
N THR A 210 -21.90 -19.62 -38.84
CA THR A 210 -22.30 -20.72 -37.96
C THR A 210 -22.40 -20.24 -36.51
N GLN A 211 -21.41 -19.48 -36.03
CA GLN A 211 -21.45 -19.00 -34.65
C GLN A 211 -22.52 -17.93 -34.42
N CYS A 212 -22.74 -17.02 -35.37
CA CYS A 212 -23.82 -16.03 -35.28
C CYS A 212 -25.21 -16.67 -35.27
N SER A 213 -25.38 -17.82 -35.94
CA SER A 213 -26.62 -18.59 -35.88
C SER A 213 -26.84 -19.25 -34.50
N ARG A 214 -25.76 -19.58 -33.79
CA ARG A 214 -25.80 -20.15 -32.43
C ARG A 214 -26.01 -19.09 -31.35
N ASP A 215 -25.40 -17.91 -31.51
CA ASP A 215 -25.53 -16.75 -30.62
C ASP A 215 -26.00 -15.54 -31.45
N PRO A 216 -27.32 -15.34 -31.60
CA PRO A 216 -27.86 -14.22 -32.38
C PRO A 216 -27.39 -12.84 -31.88
N GLY A 217 -27.06 -12.71 -30.60
CA GLY A 217 -26.53 -11.47 -30.03
C GLY A 217 -25.10 -11.17 -30.49
N LEU A 218 -24.36 -12.16 -31.02
CA LEU A 218 -23.02 -11.97 -31.56
C LEU A 218 -23.03 -11.07 -32.79
N VAL A 219 -24.06 -11.16 -33.65
CA VAL A 219 -24.19 -10.29 -34.84
C VAL A 219 -24.16 -8.82 -34.43
N HIS A 220 -24.97 -8.46 -33.43
CA HIS A 220 -25.02 -7.08 -32.94
C HIS A 220 -23.68 -6.67 -32.33
N ALA A 221 -23.06 -7.55 -31.53
CA ALA A 221 -21.76 -7.27 -30.93
C ALA A 221 -20.65 -7.05 -31.95
N LEU A 222 -20.59 -7.86 -33.02
CA LEU A 222 -19.61 -7.73 -34.09
C LEU A 222 -19.80 -6.39 -34.82
N VAL A 223 -21.01 -6.13 -35.31
CA VAL A 223 -21.32 -4.90 -36.07
C VAL A 223 -21.10 -3.66 -35.22
N ASN A 224 -21.63 -3.63 -33.98
CA ASN A 224 -21.47 -2.48 -33.09
C ASN A 224 -20.01 -2.22 -32.71
N HIS A 225 -19.22 -3.27 -32.52
CA HIS A 225 -17.80 -3.12 -32.22
C HIS A 225 -17.03 -2.59 -33.43
N TYR A 226 -17.27 -3.17 -34.61
CA TYR A 226 -16.56 -2.85 -35.84
C TYR A 226 -16.85 -1.42 -36.33
N ASP A 227 -18.12 -1.02 -36.33
CA ASP A 227 -18.56 0.31 -36.76
C ASP A 227 -18.60 1.33 -35.61
N ASN A 228 -18.20 0.93 -34.39
CA ASN A 228 -18.26 1.74 -33.17
C ASN A 228 -19.66 2.34 -32.89
N LEU A 229 -20.72 1.58 -33.21
CA LEU A 229 -22.11 2.02 -33.03
C LEU A 229 -22.50 2.07 -31.55
N HIS A 230 -23.36 3.02 -31.22
CA HIS A 230 -23.89 3.24 -29.88
C HIS A 230 -25.10 4.17 -29.91
N ASP A 231 -25.86 4.20 -28.82
CA ASP A 231 -26.91 5.19 -28.64
C ASP A 231 -26.31 6.60 -28.56
N ALA A 232 -26.58 7.42 -29.57
CA ALA A 232 -26.12 8.80 -29.66
C ALA A 232 -26.65 9.68 -28.52
N ASN A 233 -27.69 9.25 -27.80
CA ASN A 233 -28.26 9.97 -26.66
C ASN A 233 -27.65 9.55 -25.31
N ALA A 234 -26.74 8.58 -25.30
CA ALA A 234 -26.11 8.11 -24.07
C ALA A 234 -25.24 9.23 -23.44
N LYS A 235 -25.61 9.68 -22.23
CA LYS A 235 -24.82 10.67 -21.46
C LYS A 235 -23.46 10.12 -20.99
N LEU A 236 -23.33 8.80 -20.94
CA LEU A 236 -22.15 8.07 -20.49
C LEU A 236 -22.06 6.75 -21.25
N ARG A 237 -20.91 6.45 -21.82
CA ARG A 237 -20.59 5.17 -22.46
C ARG A 237 -19.21 4.69 -22.04
N LEU A 238 -19.04 3.38 -21.94
CA LEU A 238 -17.73 2.73 -21.84
C LEU A 238 -17.35 2.11 -23.18
N ARG A 239 -16.50 2.79 -23.96
CA ARG A 239 -16.02 2.25 -25.23
C ARG A 239 -14.83 1.32 -24.98
N LEU A 240 -14.95 0.05 -25.37
CA LEU A 240 -13.83 -0.88 -25.37
C LEU A 240 -12.74 -0.38 -26.34
N VAL A 241 -11.55 -0.09 -25.82
CA VAL A 241 -10.40 0.39 -26.61
C VAL A 241 -9.55 -0.78 -27.05
N ILE A 242 -9.25 -1.69 -26.11
CA ILE A 242 -8.44 -2.87 -26.38
C ILE A 242 -8.89 -3.99 -25.44
N GLU A 243 -8.89 -5.21 -25.97
CA GLU A 243 -9.07 -6.43 -25.20
C GLU A 243 -7.83 -7.30 -25.37
N GLY A 244 -7.42 -7.94 -24.29
CA GLY A 244 -6.35 -8.92 -24.30
C GLY A 244 -6.80 -10.21 -23.61
N GLU A 245 -5.84 -11.12 -23.42
CA GLU A 245 -6.11 -12.42 -22.83
C GLU A 245 -6.73 -12.34 -21.43
N SER A 246 -6.22 -11.40 -20.61
CA SER A 246 -6.50 -11.33 -19.18
C SER A 246 -7.27 -10.09 -18.74
N LYS A 247 -7.55 -9.15 -19.65
CA LYS A 247 -8.12 -7.83 -19.32
C LYS A 247 -8.78 -7.14 -20.52
N GLN A 248 -9.79 -6.33 -20.22
CA GLN A 248 -10.48 -5.41 -21.14
C GLN A 248 -10.24 -3.98 -20.68
N VAL A 249 -9.95 -3.06 -21.59
CA VAL A 249 -9.68 -1.64 -21.29
C VAL A 249 -10.73 -0.78 -21.97
N TYR A 250 -11.46 -0.01 -21.18
CA TYR A 250 -12.54 0.86 -21.60
C TYR A 250 -12.17 2.32 -21.43
N LYS A 251 -12.42 3.13 -22.46
CA LYS A 251 -12.42 4.59 -22.35
C LYS A 251 -13.80 5.04 -21.87
N VAL A 252 -13.79 5.98 -20.93
CA VAL A 252 -15.00 6.67 -20.48
C VAL A 252 -15.31 7.78 -21.48
N GLU A 253 -16.47 7.71 -22.13
CA GLU A 253 -16.89 8.72 -23.10
C GLU A 253 -18.15 9.41 -22.61
N THR A 254 -18.09 10.74 -22.51
CA THR A 254 -19.21 11.59 -22.12
C THR A 254 -19.05 12.98 -22.74
N PRO A 255 -20.14 13.61 -23.22
CA PRO A 255 -20.10 15.00 -23.68
C PRO A 255 -20.11 16.02 -22.52
N LEU A 256 -20.34 15.57 -21.27
CA LEU A 256 -20.60 16.47 -20.14
C LEU A 256 -19.32 17.04 -19.51
N THR A 257 -18.18 16.36 -19.66
CA THR A 257 -16.90 16.79 -19.08
C THR A 257 -15.72 16.15 -19.79
N ARG A 258 -14.56 16.80 -19.73
CA ARG A 258 -13.26 16.29 -20.20
C ARG A 258 -12.43 15.62 -19.10
N TYR A 259 -12.94 15.57 -17.87
CA TYR A 259 -12.22 15.02 -16.72
C TYR A 259 -11.71 13.59 -16.97
N PHE A 260 -12.45 12.79 -17.71
CA PHE A 260 -12.11 11.38 -17.94
C PHE A 260 -11.23 11.13 -19.18
N ASP A 261 -10.79 12.17 -19.89
CA ASP A 261 -10.08 12.03 -21.17
C ASP A 261 -8.77 11.24 -21.05
N ASP A 262 -8.11 11.34 -19.90
CA ASP A 262 -6.87 10.66 -19.55
C ASP A 262 -7.08 9.44 -18.65
N HIS A 263 -8.32 8.99 -18.44
CA HIS A 263 -8.64 7.85 -17.59
C HIS A 263 -9.24 6.68 -18.37
N VAL A 264 -8.95 5.47 -17.90
CA VAL A 264 -9.51 4.23 -18.41
C VAL A 264 -10.02 3.37 -17.27
N LEU A 265 -11.06 2.60 -17.56
CA LEU A 265 -11.54 1.54 -16.70
C LEU A 265 -11.04 0.19 -17.24
N ILE A 266 -10.37 -0.60 -16.41
CA ILE A 266 -9.87 -1.92 -16.78
C ILE A 266 -10.69 -2.98 -16.05
N LEU A 267 -11.17 -3.99 -16.77
CA LEU A 267 -11.82 -5.17 -16.21
C LEU A 267 -10.91 -6.38 -16.36
N LEU A 268 -10.52 -7.01 -15.25
CA LEU A 268 -9.78 -8.26 -15.24
C LEU A 268 -10.69 -9.44 -15.61
N LYS A 269 -10.32 -10.16 -16.66
CA LYS A 269 -11.04 -11.37 -17.10
C LYS A 269 -10.79 -12.54 -16.14
N PRO A 270 -11.71 -13.50 -15.97
CA PRO A 270 -11.47 -14.68 -15.16
C PRO A 270 -10.61 -15.72 -15.89
N THR A 271 -9.55 -15.30 -16.58
CA THR A 271 -8.78 -16.14 -17.50
C THR A 271 -7.35 -16.34 -17.01
N ILE A 272 -6.76 -17.49 -17.35
CA ILE A 272 -5.34 -17.77 -17.14
C ILE A 272 -4.74 -18.41 -18.39
N TYR A 273 -3.52 -18.01 -18.74
CA TYR A 273 -2.81 -18.50 -19.91
C TYR A 273 -1.37 -18.91 -19.57
N SER A 274 -0.91 -20.00 -20.18
CA SER A 274 0.47 -20.46 -20.14
C SER A 274 0.98 -20.72 -21.55
N HIS A 275 1.95 -19.91 -21.97
CA HIS A 275 2.64 -20.11 -23.24
C HIS A 275 3.46 -21.41 -23.25
N SER A 276 4.17 -21.74 -22.17
CA SER A 276 5.03 -22.93 -22.15
C SER A 276 4.24 -24.24 -22.22
N LYS A 277 3.02 -24.26 -21.68
CA LYS A 277 2.12 -25.41 -21.77
C LYS A 277 1.17 -25.36 -22.94
N GLN A 278 1.15 -24.24 -23.66
CA GLN A 278 0.15 -23.98 -24.69
C GLN A 278 -1.24 -24.31 -24.14
N ALA A 279 -1.58 -23.76 -22.97
CA ALA A 279 -2.82 -24.05 -22.27
C ALA A 279 -3.46 -22.77 -21.75
N THR A 280 -4.79 -22.74 -21.80
CA THR A 280 -5.62 -21.65 -21.29
C THR A 280 -6.81 -22.20 -20.53
N ALA A 281 -7.39 -21.40 -19.65
CA ALA A 281 -8.66 -21.70 -19.04
C ALA A 281 -9.39 -20.46 -18.54
N GLU A 282 -10.69 -20.62 -18.32
CA GLU A 282 -11.47 -19.76 -17.46
C GLU A 282 -11.55 -20.34 -16.04
N ILE A 283 -11.33 -19.49 -15.05
CA ILE A 283 -11.41 -19.76 -13.61
C ILE A 283 -12.27 -18.66 -12.98
N THR A 284 -13.53 -19.00 -12.68
CA THR A 284 -14.48 -18.09 -12.03
C THR A 284 -13.88 -17.49 -10.76
N GLY A 285 -14.02 -16.17 -10.59
CA GLY A 285 -13.48 -15.44 -9.43
C GLY A 285 -11.99 -15.09 -9.51
N LEU A 286 -11.25 -15.58 -10.50
CA LEU A 286 -9.80 -15.30 -10.61
C LEU A 286 -9.50 -13.80 -10.78
N GLY A 287 -10.33 -13.06 -11.53
CA GLY A 287 -10.18 -11.61 -11.69
C GLY A 287 -10.23 -10.86 -10.36
N ALA A 288 -11.14 -11.24 -9.47
CA ALA A 288 -11.27 -10.68 -8.12
C ALA A 288 -10.03 -10.95 -7.24
N ILE A 289 -9.53 -12.19 -7.25
CA ILE A 289 -8.34 -12.58 -6.50
C ILE A 289 -7.10 -11.85 -7.02
N ARG A 290 -6.96 -11.69 -8.34
CA ARG A 290 -5.90 -10.91 -8.96
C ARG A 290 -5.97 -9.44 -8.59
N ALA A 291 -7.15 -8.82 -8.60
CA ALA A 291 -7.29 -7.42 -8.17
C ALA A 291 -6.96 -7.23 -6.68
N THR A 292 -7.33 -8.18 -5.83
CA THR A 292 -6.95 -8.17 -4.41
C THR A 292 -5.42 -8.25 -4.26
N GLY A 293 -4.77 -9.17 -4.99
CA GLY A 293 -3.31 -9.26 -5.02
C GLY A 293 -2.67 -7.96 -5.51
N SER A 294 -3.13 -7.42 -6.64
CA SER A 294 -2.68 -6.14 -7.19
C SER A 294 -2.79 -5.00 -6.20
N ARG A 295 -3.89 -4.91 -5.45
CA ARG A 295 -4.09 -3.88 -4.41
C ARG A 295 -3.03 -3.98 -3.31
N LEU A 296 -2.70 -5.18 -2.86
CA LEU A 296 -1.70 -5.41 -1.81
C LEU A 296 -0.28 -5.10 -2.30
N PHE A 297 0.07 -5.47 -3.52
CA PHE A 297 1.36 -5.09 -4.11
C PHE A 297 1.43 -3.58 -4.35
N LEU A 298 0.36 -2.94 -4.82
CA LEU A 298 0.30 -1.49 -4.97
C LEU A 298 0.50 -0.75 -3.64
N GLU A 299 -0.08 -1.25 -2.55
CA GLU A 299 0.19 -0.70 -1.21
C GLU A 299 1.69 -0.71 -0.91
N MET A 300 2.41 -1.81 -1.19
CA MET A 300 3.87 -1.88 -1.00
C MET A 300 4.61 -0.84 -1.87
N LEU A 301 4.22 -0.71 -3.14
CA LEU A 301 4.81 0.26 -4.07
C LEU A 301 4.56 1.69 -3.63
N GLN A 302 3.34 2.01 -3.18
CA GLN A 302 2.95 3.31 -2.68
C GLN A 302 3.76 3.70 -1.44
N ARG A 303 3.92 2.77 -0.49
CA ARG A 303 4.77 2.97 0.69
C ARG A 303 6.24 3.24 0.33
N ALA A 304 6.73 2.66 -0.77
CA ALA A 304 8.11 2.82 -1.25
C ALA A 304 8.30 3.98 -2.25
N GLY A 305 7.30 4.84 -2.47
CA GLY A 305 7.44 5.97 -3.39
C GLY A 305 7.56 5.57 -4.86
N ILE A 306 6.97 4.44 -5.26
CA ILE A 306 6.99 3.91 -6.63
C ILE A 306 5.69 4.27 -7.33
N ARG A 307 5.77 4.95 -8.47
CA ARG A 307 4.61 5.41 -9.24
C ARG A 307 3.97 4.26 -10.00
N HIS A 308 2.64 4.24 -9.97
CA HIS A 308 1.82 3.32 -10.74
C HIS A 308 0.65 4.06 -11.38
N THR A 309 0.18 3.60 -12.54
CA THR A 309 -0.98 4.22 -13.21
C THR A 309 -2.34 3.84 -12.61
N TYR A 310 -2.37 2.78 -11.80
CA TYR A 310 -3.59 2.34 -11.12
C TYR A 310 -3.82 3.24 -9.91
N GLU A 311 -4.99 3.88 -9.90
CA GLU A 311 -5.41 4.78 -8.84
C GLU A 311 -6.35 4.06 -7.87
N GLY A 312 -7.23 3.18 -8.36
CA GLY A 312 -8.15 2.40 -7.51
C GLY A 312 -8.47 1.03 -8.09
N LEU A 313 -8.83 0.08 -7.22
CA LEU A 313 -9.24 -1.28 -7.57
C LEU A 313 -10.36 -1.75 -6.64
N ASN A 314 -11.29 -2.58 -7.13
CA ASN A 314 -12.32 -3.21 -6.28
C ASN A 314 -12.25 -4.75 -6.27
N ALA A 315 -13.09 -5.35 -5.42
CA ALA A 315 -13.23 -6.81 -5.28
C ALA A 315 -13.72 -7.52 -6.55
N TYR A 316 -14.28 -6.81 -7.53
CA TYR A 316 -14.81 -7.43 -8.74
C TYR A 316 -13.81 -7.52 -9.89
N GLY A 317 -12.56 -7.10 -9.67
CA GLY A 317 -11.57 -7.08 -10.75
C GLY A 317 -11.62 -5.81 -11.61
N LEU A 318 -12.28 -4.75 -11.15
CA LEU A 318 -12.29 -3.45 -11.82
C LEU A 318 -11.19 -2.56 -11.30
N ILE A 319 -10.56 -1.82 -12.21
CA ILE A 319 -9.41 -0.97 -11.94
C ILE A 319 -9.66 0.38 -12.60
N TRP A 320 -9.56 1.44 -11.81
CA TRP A 320 -9.49 2.81 -12.30
C TRP A 320 -8.02 3.19 -12.51
N ALA A 321 -7.67 3.56 -13.74
CA ALA A 321 -6.29 3.82 -14.11
C ALA A 321 -6.16 5.09 -14.95
N ARG A 322 -5.07 5.81 -14.73
CA ARG A 322 -4.62 6.87 -15.62
C ARG A 322 -4.00 6.25 -16.88
N SER A 323 -4.36 6.77 -18.03
CA SER A 323 -3.73 6.44 -19.29
C SER A 323 -2.28 6.93 -19.32
N THR A 324 -1.43 6.18 -20.03
CA THR A 324 -0.02 6.52 -20.25
C THR A 324 0.39 5.98 -21.60
N ASP A 325 1.47 6.54 -22.16
CA ASP A 325 2.14 5.94 -23.30
C ASP A 325 2.69 4.56 -22.92
N LEU A 326 2.56 3.61 -23.85
CA LEU A 326 2.94 2.22 -23.66
C LEU A 326 4.16 1.88 -24.54
N THR A 327 4.96 0.93 -24.09
CA THR A 327 6.03 0.31 -24.87
C THR A 327 5.72 -1.18 -25.06
N PRO A 328 6.22 -1.82 -26.13
CA PRO A 328 6.14 -3.27 -26.28
C PRO A 328 7.20 -3.99 -25.42
N ILE A 329 7.74 -3.35 -24.38
CA ILE A 329 8.87 -3.87 -23.61
C ILE A 329 8.37 -4.30 -22.23
N GLU A 330 8.55 -5.59 -21.96
CA GLU A 330 8.44 -6.14 -20.63
C GLU A 330 9.81 -6.12 -19.94
N THR A 331 9.84 -5.61 -18.71
CA THR A 331 11.06 -5.61 -17.89
C THR A 331 10.97 -6.72 -16.86
N VAL A 332 11.97 -7.59 -16.83
CA VAL A 332 11.99 -8.81 -16.03
C VAL A 332 13.14 -8.76 -15.06
N TYR A 333 12.88 -8.78 -13.75
CA TYR A 333 13.92 -8.95 -12.75
C TYR A 333 14.16 -10.43 -12.47
N LYS A 334 15.42 -10.78 -12.25
CA LYS A 334 15.90 -12.17 -12.09
C LYS A 334 16.88 -12.26 -10.93
N GLU A 335 16.50 -12.94 -9.87
CA GLU A 335 17.44 -13.33 -8.80
C GLU A 335 17.96 -14.77 -9.00
N ILE A 336 17.11 -15.68 -9.47
CA ILE A 336 17.43 -17.10 -9.67
C ILE A 336 17.41 -17.46 -11.17
N CYS A 337 18.34 -18.32 -11.58
CA CYS A 337 18.37 -18.88 -12.93
C CYS A 337 17.27 -19.94 -13.11
N ALA A 338 16.03 -19.47 -13.31
CA ALA A 338 14.84 -20.28 -13.48
C ALA A 338 14.02 -19.84 -14.73
N GLY A 339 13.04 -20.67 -15.11
CA GLY A 339 12.15 -20.37 -16.23
C GLY A 339 12.91 -20.19 -17.54
N THR A 340 12.59 -19.10 -18.25
CA THR A 340 13.15 -18.81 -19.58
C THR A 340 14.67 -18.85 -19.59
N ASP A 341 15.36 -18.27 -18.60
CA ASP A 341 16.83 -18.23 -18.58
C ASP A 341 17.43 -19.65 -18.57
N LYS A 342 16.88 -20.53 -17.72
CA LYS A 342 17.31 -21.93 -17.63
C LYS A 342 17.12 -22.68 -18.95
N HIS A 343 16.07 -22.36 -19.70
CA HIS A 343 15.75 -23.04 -20.96
C HIS A 343 16.45 -22.41 -22.17
N SER A 344 16.73 -21.11 -22.14
CA SER A 344 17.38 -20.38 -23.23
C SER A 344 18.91 -20.43 -23.16
N PHE A 345 19.50 -20.59 -21.97
CA PHE A 345 20.95 -20.61 -21.77
C PHE A 345 21.41 -21.98 -21.29
N PHE A 346 21.78 -22.84 -22.24
CA PHE A 346 22.23 -24.21 -21.95
C PHE A 346 23.41 -24.22 -20.96
N GLY A 347 23.26 -24.97 -19.86
CA GLY A 347 24.29 -25.12 -18.84
C GLY A 347 24.43 -23.94 -17.86
N ALA A 348 23.70 -22.83 -18.05
CA ALA A 348 23.84 -21.65 -17.19
C ALA A 348 23.50 -21.96 -15.72
N SER A 349 22.46 -22.74 -15.45
CA SER A 349 22.01 -23.03 -14.07
C SER A 349 23.02 -23.85 -13.26
N VAL A 350 23.92 -24.59 -13.91
CA VAL A 350 24.94 -25.44 -13.26
C VAL A 350 26.35 -24.88 -13.40
N ASN A 351 26.52 -23.73 -14.05
CA ASN A 351 27.83 -23.13 -14.26
C ASN A 351 28.22 -22.28 -13.03
N PRO A 352 29.25 -22.65 -12.25
CA PRO A 352 29.65 -21.95 -11.02
C PRO A 352 30.22 -20.54 -11.25
N ASN A 353 30.44 -20.15 -12.51
CA ASN A 353 30.80 -18.78 -12.89
C ASN A 353 29.58 -17.90 -13.15
N VAL A 354 28.39 -18.49 -13.35
CA VAL A 354 27.13 -17.79 -13.64
C VAL A 354 26.21 -17.82 -12.44
N THR A 355 26.05 -18.99 -11.81
CA THR A 355 25.15 -19.20 -10.66
C THR A 355 25.92 -19.66 -9.43
N LEU A 356 25.35 -19.36 -8.26
CA LEU A 356 25.71 -19.98 -6.99
C LEU A 356 25.07 -21.38 -6.90
N PRO A 357 25.52 -22.24 -5.96
CA PRO A 357 24.88 -23.55 -5.73
C PRO A 357 23.39 -23.49 -5.41
N THR A 358 22.92 -22.35 -4.90
CA THR A 358 21.50 -22.07 -4.63
C THR A 358 20.68 -21.78 -5.90
N GLY A 359 21.33 -21.66 -7.06
CA GLY A 359 20.71 -21.23 -8.31
C GLY A 359 20.60 -19.71 -8.48
N ARG A 360 20.93 -18.93 -7.44
CA ARG A 360 21.01 -17.46 -7.52
C ARG A 360 22.10 -17.02 -8.50
N TYR A 361 21.89 -15.92 -9.20
CA TYR A 361 22.92 -15.36 -10.07
C TYR A 361 24.12 -14.86 -9.27
N LYS A 362 25.33 -15.31 -9.64
CA LYS A 362 26.58 -14.93 -8.98
C LYS A 362 26.86 -13.43 -9.10
N ARG A 363 26.35 -12.77 -10.15
CA ARG A 363 26.50 -11.32 -10.37
C ARG A 363 25.43 -10.48 -9.69
N GLY A 364 24.62 -11.09 -8.82
CA GLY A 364 23.46 -10.44 -8.18
C GLY A 364 22.23 -10.41 -9.09
N PRO A 365 21.08 -9.93 -8.56
CA PRO A 365 19.85 -9.84 -9.33
C PRO A 365 19.95 -8.89 -10.51
N TYR A 366 19.51 -9.29 -11.69
CA TYR A 366 19.62 -8.45 -12.88
C TYR A 366 18.26 -8.20 -13.54
N VAL A 367 18.19 -7.17 -14.39
CA VAL A 367 17.04 -6.83 -15.22
C VAL A 367 17.31 -7.27 -16.65
N ARG A 368 16.33 -7.97 -17.22
CA ARG A 368 16.25 -8.39 -18.62
C ARG A 368 15.09 -7.67 -19.28
N PHE A 369 15.22 -7.41 -20.58
CA PHE A 369 14.15 -6.85 -21.39
C PHE A 369 13.60 -7.91 -22.34
N ASP A 370 12.28 -8.03 -22.40
CA ASP A 370 11.58 -8.93 -23.32
C ASP A 370 10.68 -8.10 -24.24
N TRP A 371 10.78 -8.35 -25.55
CA TRP A 371 9.87 -7.81 -26.55
C TRP A 371 8.56 -8.58 -26.50
N ARG A 372 7.47 -7.85 -26.23
CA ARG A 372 6.10 -8.38 -26.20
C ARG A 372 5.65 -8.75 -27.60
N ASN A 373 5.52 -10.04 -27.86
CA ASN A 373 4.99 -10.56 -29.11
C ASN A 373 3.54 -11.02 -28.93
N PRO A 374 2.81 -11.19 -30.05
CA PRO A 374 1.60 -11.99 -30.04
C PRO A 374 1.85 -13.39 -29.43
N ASN A 375 0.86 -13.94 -28.73
CA ASN A 375 0.93 -15.33 -28.27
C ASN A 375 0.99 -16.31 -29.46
N TYR A 376 0.22 -16.00 -30.52
CA TYR A 376 0.13 -16.75 -31.76
C TYR A 376 0.29 -15.82 -32.96
N THR A 377 0.72 -16.39 -34.07
CA THR A 377 0.70 -15.75 -35.38
C THR A 377 0.00 -16.68 -36.38
N TYR A 378 -0.90 -16.13 -37.17
CA TYR A 378 -1.51 -16.82 -38.30
C TYR A 378 -1.05 -16.13 -39.57
N LYS A 379 -0.29 -16.83 -40.42
CA LYS A 379 0.35 -16.26 -41.62
C LYS A 379 1.11 -14.95 -41.35
N GLY A 380 1.73 -14.82 -40.17
CA GLY A 380 2.49 -13.61 -39.77
C GLY A 380 1.66 -12.48 -39.16
N VAL A 381 0.34 -12.63 -39.06
CA VAL A 381 -0.57 -11.65 -38.43
C VAL A 381 -0.91 -12.10 -37.01
N ASN A 382 -1.10 -11.15 -36.09
CA ASN A 382 -1.60 -11.41 -34.74
C ASN A 382 -3.12 -11.73 -34.77
N PRO A 383 -3.55 -12.97 -34.45
CA PRO A 383 -4.97 -13.31 -34.44
C PRO A 383 -5.79 -12.46 -33.47
N ALA A 384 -5.21 -12.06 -32.33
CA ALA A 384 -5.91 -11.26 -31.33
C ALA A 384 -6.19 -9.81 -31.78
N ALA A 385 -5.54 -9.35 -32.86
CA ALA A 385 -5.82 -8.05 -33.46
C ALA A 385 -7.02 -8.10 -34.44
N HIS A 386 -7.52 -9.30 -34.77
CA HIS A 386 -8.67 -9.45 -35.65
C HIS A 386 -9.95 -8.94 -34.95
N PRO A 387 -10.80 -8.12 -35.59
CA PRO A 387 -11.97 -7.49 -34.94
C PRO A 387 -12.97 -8.50 -34.36
N PHE A 388 -13.01 -9.72 -34.91
CA PHE A 388 -13.91 -10.77 -34.42
C PHE A 388 -13.33 -11.59 -33.26
N TYR A 389 -12.02 -11.52 -32.99
CA TYR A 389 -11.34 -12.51 -32.15
C TYR A 389 -11.94 -12.67 -30.76
N HIS A 390 -12.05 -11.59 -29.99
CA HIS A 390 -12.55 -11.65 -28.62
C HIS A 390 -14.06 -11.85 -28.51
N LEU A 391 -14.81 -11.42 -29.54
CA LEU A 391 -16.25 -11.65 -29.61
C LEU A 391 -16.57 -13.11 -29.94
N MET A 392 -15.78 -13.71 -30.85
CA MET A 392 -15.79 -15.15 -31.12
C MET A 392 -15.34 -15.93 -29.87
N GLU A 393 -14.29 -15.49 -29.17
CA GLU A 393 -13.84 -16.10 -27.91
C GLU A 393 -14.97 -16.16 -26.88
N ALA A 394 -15.65 -15.04 -26.65
CA ALA A 394 -16.74 -14.94 -25.69
C ALA A 394 -17.96 -15.79 -26.07
N SER A 395 -18.20 -16.00 -27.37
CA SER A 395 -19.36 -16.75 -27.87
C SER A 395 -19.10 -18.27 -27.94
N VAL A 396 -17.91 -18.66 -28.40
CA VAL A 396 -17.50 -20.07 -28.55
C VAL A 396 -17.02 -20.65 -27.22
N GLY A 397 -16.44 -19.83 -26.35
CA GLY A 397 -15.75 -20.24 -25.13
C GLY A 397 -14.24 -20.33 -25.33
N LYS A 398 -13.48 -19.91 -24.32
CA LYS A 398 -12.03 -19.72 -24.40
C LYS A 398 -11.26 -20.99 -24.73
N GLU A 399 -11.54 -22.11 -24.04
CA GLU A 399 -10.85 -23.37 -24.30
C GLU A 399 -11.12 -23.91 -25.73
N ILE A 400 -12.35 -23.79 -26.23
CA ILE A 400 -12.73 -24.26 -27.57
C ILE A 400 -12.08 -23.39 -28.64
N LEU A 401 -12.18 -22.05 -28.51
CA LEU A 401 -11.51 -21.12 -29.43
C LEU A 401 -10.01 -21.42 -29.51
N TYR A 402 -9.40 -21.63 -28.35
CA TYR A 402 -7.98 -21.93 -28.26
C TYR A 402 -7.60 -23.25 -28.96
N GLN A 403 -8.38 -24.31 -28.77
CA GLN A 403 -8.12 -25.61 -29.39
C GLN A 403 -8.35 -25.60 -30.90
N GLU A 404 -9.54 -25.17 -31.33
CA GLU A 404 -10.02 -25.32 -32.72
C GLU A 404 -9.50 -24.23 -33.68
N TYR A 405 -9.16 -23.06 -33.14
CA TYR A 405 -8.69 -21.93 -33.95
C TYR A 405 -7.20 -21.67 -33.74
N LEU A 406 -6.76 -21.44 -32.50
CA LEU A 406 -5.36 -21.08 -32.28
C LEU A 406 -4.41 -22.26 -32.48
N THR A 407 -4.55 -23.34 -31.71
CA THR A 407 -3.58 -24.46 -31.80
C THR A 407 -3.69 -25.25 -33.11
N ALA A 408 -4.88 -25.31 -33.70
CA ALA A 408 -5.09 -26.02 -34.96
C ALA A 408 -4.64 -25.23 -36.19
N ARG A 409 -4.73 -23.88 -36.16
CA ARG A 409 -4.53 -23.05 -37.37
C ARG A 409 -3.33 -22.10 -37.28
N ALA A 410 -2.95 -21.65 -36.08
CA ALA A 410 -1.91 -20.64 -35.86
C ALA A 410 -0.63 -21.23 -35.24
N LYS A 411 0.46 -20.46 -35.27
CA LYS A 411 1.77 -20.84 -34.73
C LYS A 411 2.07 -20.05 -33.46
N PRO A 412 2.48 -20.69 -32.35
CA PRO A 412 2.92 -19.97 -31.16
C PRO A 412 4.18 -19.14 -31.45
N MET A 413 4.25 -17.93 -30.91
CA MET A 413 5.40 -17.03 -31.06
C MET A 413 6.02 -16.69 -29.70
N GLY A 414 5.26 -16.02 -28.84
CA GLY A 414 5.64 -15.68 -27.47
C GLY A 414 6.75 -14.62 -27.38
N ASP A 415 6.90 -14.06 -26.19
CA ASP A 415 7.85 -12.98 -25.92
C ASP A 415 9.31 -13.45 -26.12
N LYS A 416 10.19 -12.53 -26.51
CA LYS A 416 11.60 -12.81 -26.79
C LYS A 416 12.50 -11.84 -26.04
N CYS A 417 13.57 -12.34 -25.43
CA CYS A 417 14.61 -11.48 -24.87
C CYS A 417 15.17 -10.56 -25.96
N VAL A 418 15.29 -9.27 -25.65
CA VAL A 418 15.82 -8.24 -26.54
C VAL A 418 17.02 -7.55 -25.87
N PRO A 419 18.11 -7.29 -26.60
CA PRO A 419 19.27 -6.58 -26.06
C PRO A 419 18.93 -5.11 -25.78
N GLU A 420 19.58 -4.52 -24.77
CA GLU A 420 19.33 -3.14 -24.31
C GLU A 420 19.51 -2.11 -25.43
N GLU A 421 20.44 -2.35 -26.35
CA GLU A 421 20.72 -1.49 -27.51
C GLU A 421 19.50 -1.27 -28.41
N LEU A 422 18.62 -2.27 -28.52
CA LEU A 422 17.37 -2.15 -29.27
C LEU A 422 16.24 -1.53 -28.44
N VAL A 423 16.35 -1.54 -27.11
CA VAL A 423 15.36 -0.98 -26.19
C VAL A 423 15.51 0.54 -26.06
N HIS A 424 16.72 1.07 -26.15
CA HIS A 424 17.01 2.51 -26.02
C HIS A 424 16.17 3.42 -26.94
N GLY A 425 15.73 2.91 -28.09
CA GLY A 425 14.88 3.66 -29.03
C GLY A 425 13.41 3.78 -28.62
N VAL A 426 12.95 2.97 -27.66
CA VAL A 426 11.52 2.91 -27.26
C VAL A 426 11.30 3.10 -25.76
N GLN A 427 12.32 2.88 -24.93
CA GLN A 427 12.22 3.01 -23.48
C GLN A 427 13.56 3.42 -22.86
N ALA A 428 13.52 4.28 -21.83
CA ALA A 428 14.70 4.71 -21.10
C ALA A 428 15.30 3.55 -20.28
N VAL A 429 16.27 2.83 -20.86
CA VAL A 429 16.87 1.62 -20.29
C VAL A 429 17.35 1.81 -18.86
N GLU A 430 18.20 2.81 -18.59
CA GLU A 430 18.78 3.00 -17.24
C GLU A 430 17.71 3.29 -16.18
N ALA A 431 16.76 4.17 -16.49
CA ALA A 431 15.63 4.46 -15.60
C ALA A 431 14.77 3.22 -15.39
N SER A 432 14.60 2.41 -16.43
CA SER A 432 13.83 1.16 -16.37
C SER A 432 14.51 0.12 -15.49
N VAL A 433 15.82 -0.09 -15.64
CA VAL A 433 16.58 -0.98 -14.76
C VAL A 433 16.45 -0.54 -13.31
N GLU A 434 16.59 0.75 -13.03
CA GLU A 434 16.46 1.29 -11.68
C GLU A 434 15.02 1.11 -11.12
N GLY A 435 14.00 1.46 -11.91
CA GLY A 435 12.59 1.29 -11.54
C GLY A 435 12.22 -0.17 -11.27
N THR A 436 12.65 -1.08 -12.14
CA THR A 436 12.41 -2.52 -11.98
C THR A 436 13.11 -3.09 -10.74
N VAL A 437 14.35 -2.69 -10.45
CA VAL A 437 15.04 -3.13 -9.22
C VAL A 437 14.37 -2.55 -7.97
N ARG A 438 13.89 -1.29 -8.00
CA ARG A 438 13.12 -0.71 -6.89
C ARG A 438 11.84 -1.50 -6.60
N VAL A 439 11.10 -1.88 -7.65
CA VAL A 439 9.89 -2.73 -7.51
C VAL A 439 10.26 -4.07 -6.90
N PHE A 440 11.23 -4.77 -7.49
CA PHE A 440 11.67 -6.09 -7.02
C PHE A 440 12.10 -6.06 -5.55
N PHE A 441 13.03 -5.18 -5.18
CA PHE A 441 13.57 -5.11 -3.83
C PHE A 441 12.51 -4.67 -2.80
N THR A 442 11.56 -3.83 -3.21
CA THR A 442 10.42 -3.47 -2.35
C THR A 442 9.57 -4.69 -2.04
N ILE A 443 9.19 -5.46 -3.07
CA ILE A 443 8.35 -6.66 -2.88
C ILE A 443 9.12 -7.72 -2.07
N GLN A 444 10.40 -7.96 -2.39
CA GLN A 444 11.26 -8.88 -1.66
C GLN A 444 11.33 -8.53 -0.16
N HIS A 445 11.45 -7.24 0.17
CA HIS A 445 11.49 -6.78 1.55
C HIS A 445 10.25 -7.21 2.35
N TYR A 446 9.05 -7.04 1.80
CA TYR A 446 7.81 -7.45 2.48
C TYR A 446 7.62 -8.96 2.49
N LEU A 447 7.94 -9.66 1.40
CA LEU A 447 7.84 -11.13 1.35
C LEU A 447 8.79 -11.80 2.35
N HIS A 448 9.99 -11.28 2.52
CA HIS A 448 10.95 -11.79 3.52
C HIS A 448 10.41 -11.76 4.95
N GLN A 449 9.59 -10.75 5.28
CA GLN A 449 9.02 -10.62 6.64
C GLN A 449 7.99 -11.71 6.96
N ILE A 450 7.46 -12.37 5.94
CA ILE A 450 6.50 -13.48 6.09
C ILE A 450 7.08 -14.82 5.65
N GLY A 451 8.41 -14.93 5.56
CA GLY A 451 9.11 -16.15 5.18
C GLY A 451 8.92 -16.59 3.73
N LEU A 452 8.56 -15.64 2.85
CA LEU A 452 8.46 -15.85 1.41
C LEU A 452 9.60 -15.12 0.69
N GLU A 453 9.85 -15.50 -0.56
CA GLU A 453 10.81 -14.87 -1.46
C GLU A 453 10.20 -14.75 -2.85
N ILE A 454 10.62 -13.75 -3.62
CA ILE A 454 10.33 -13.66 -5.04
C ILE A 454 11.60 -13.96 -5.85
N GLN A 455 11.52 -14.97 -6.71
CA GLN A 455 12.69 -15.48 -7.45
C GLN A 455 12.92 -14.71 -8.75
N ASP A 456 11.80 -14.34 -9.39
CA ASP A 456 11.74 -13.47 -10.55
C ASP A 456 10.31 -12.95 -10.77
N GLY A 457 10.19 -11.95 -11.64
CA GLY A 457 8.91 -11.43 -12.10
C GLY A 457 9.07 -10.41 -13.21
N CYS A 458 7.96 -10.01 -13.79
CA CYS A 458 7.90 -9.05 -14.89
C CYS A 458 6.95 -7.89 -14.59
N ILE A 459 7.31 -6.71 -15.09
CA ILE A 459 6.52 -5.49 -15.00
C ILE A 459 6.63 -4.71 -16.31
N MET A 460 5.67 -3.81 -16.54
CA MET A 460 5.69 -2.87 -17.65
C MET A 460 5.94 -1.45 -17.13
N LEU A 461 6.80 -0.71 -17.81
CA LEU A 461 7.10 0.69 -17.49
C LEU A 461 6.76 1.56 -18.69
N ASP A 462 6.42 2.82 -18.42
CA ASP A 462 6.22 3.84 -19.45
C ASP A 462 7.54 4.08 -20.24
N PRO A 463 7.52 4.80 -21.38
CA PRO A 463 8.73 5.11 -22.12
C PRO A 463 9.82 5.80 -21.29
N THR A 464 9.44 6.50 -20.20
CA THR A 464 10.39 7.15 -19.29
C THR A 464 11.07 6.20 -18.32
N GLY A 465 10.57 4.98 -18.16
CA GLY A 465 11.06 3.98 -17.21
C GLY A 465 10.74 4.32 -15.75
N ARG A 466 9.83 5.28 -15.48
CA ARG A 466 9.59 5.82 -14.14
C ARG A 466 8.21 5.49 -13.58
N THR A 467 7.25 5.22 -14.45
CA THR A 467 5.87 4.92 -14.05
C THR A 467 5.54 3.49 -14.45
N MET A 468 5.19 2.68 -13.47
CA MET A 468 4.71 1.33 -13.73
C MET A 468 3.27 1.35 -14.23
N TRP A 469 2.98 0.51 -15.21
CA TRP A 469 1.62 0.25 -15.69
C TRP A 469 1.39 -1.25 -15.83
N SER A 470 0.14 -1.64 -16.12
CA SER A 470 -0.33 -3.04 -16.11
C SER A 470 -0.49 -3.63 -14.70
N GLU A 471 -0.92 -4.88 -14.62
CA GLU A 471 -1.15 -5.58 -13.37
C GLU A 471 0.16 -6.00 -12.68
N ILE A 472 0.13 -6.06 -11.34
CA ILE A 472 1.20 -6.63 -10.51
C ILE A 472 0.60 -7.61 -9.51
N ASN A 473 0.70 -8.90 -9.76
CA ASN A 473 0.09 -9.94 -8.94
C ASN A 473 0.80 -11.29 -9.15
N GLN A 474 0.24 -12.35 -8.58
CA GLN A 474 0.77 -13.72 -8.62
C GLN A 474 1.04 -14.27 -10.03
N ASP A 475 0.40 -13.71 -11.06
CA ASP A 475 0.57 -14.17 -12.45
C ASP A 475 1.90 -13.73 -13.07
N CYS A 476 2.43 -12.59 -12.62
CA CYS A 476 3.62 -11.93 -13.17
C CYS A 476 4.90 -12.18 -12.37
N MET A 477 4.88 -13.11 -11.40
CA MET A 477 6.05 -13.41 -10.56
C MET A 477 6.15 -14.88 -10.16
N ARG A 478 7.29 -15.28 -9.59
CA ARG A 478 7.50 -16.57 -8.92
C ARG A 478 7.74 -16.35 -7.44
N ILE A 479 6.77 -16.75 -6.61
CA ILE A 479 6.77 -16.55 -5.16
C ILE A 479 6.85 -17.92 -4.48
N LYS A 480 7.92 -18.14 -3.74
CA LYS A 480 8.17 -19.40 -3.01
C LYS A 480 8.35 -19.13 -1.53
N ARG A 481 8.26 -20.17 -0.70
CA ARG A 481 8.79 -20.12 0.67
C ARG A 481 10.32 -20.06 0.64
N GLN A 482 10.91 -19.34 1.58
CA GLN A 482 12.36 -19.36 1.77
C GLN A 482 12.85 -20.80 2.07
N HIS A 483 14.08 -21.10 1.65
CA HIS A 483 14.68 -22.44 1.74
C HIS A 483 14.48 -23.10 3.12
N GLY A 484 14.03 -24.36 3.12
CA GLY A 484 13.85 -25.19 4.33
C GLY A 484 12.41 -25.49 4.73
N HIS A 485 11.41 -24.85 4.10
CA HIS A 485 10.00 -24.90 4.55
C HIS A 485 8.98 -25.47 3.54
N GLY A 486 9.40 -26.33 2.60
CA GLY A 486 8.51 -27.02 1.64
C GLY A 486 8.47 -26.39 0.24
N GLN A 487 7.82 -27.08 -0.72
CA GLN A 487 7.74 -26.69 -2.14
C GLN A 487 6.48 -25.87 -2.48
N ASP A 488 5.93 -25.12 -1.54
CA ASP A 488 4.72 -24.32 -1.81
C ASP A 488 5.04 -23.20 -2.83
N ALA A 489 4.33 -23.21 -3.95
CA ALA A 489 4.33 -22.14 -4.94
C ALA A 489 3.05 -21.30 -4.77
N PHE A 490 3.20 -19.98 -4.65
CA PHE A 490 2.07 -19.04 -4.54
C PHE A 490 1.84 -18.26 -5.83
N ASP A 491 2.26 -18.84 -6.96
CA ASP A 491 2.34 -18.18 -8.26
C ASP A 491 1.77 -19.06 -9.39
N LYS A 492 1.84 -18.58 -10.64
CA LYS A 492 1.35 -19.30 -11.82
C LYS A 492 2.07 -20.63 -12.10
N ASP A 493 3.20 -20.95 -11.48
CA ASP A 493 3.85 -22.26 -11.68
C ASP A 493 2.94 -23.43 -11.28
N ALA A 494 2.00 -23.25 -10.35
CA ALA A 494 0.98 -24.26 -10.04
C ALA A 494 0.12 -24.58 -11.28
N TRP A 495 -0.30 -23.57 -12.03
CA TRP A 495 -0.97 -23.73 -13.34
C TRP A 495 -0.05 -24.40 -14.36
N ARG A 496 1.20 -23.97 -14.43
CA ARG A 496 2.18 -24.55 -15.38
C ARG A 496 2.46 -26.02 -15.08
N ALA A 497 2.31 -26.49 -13.85
CA ALA A 497 2.49 -27.88 -13.48
C ALA A 497 1.22 -28.73 -13.74
N GLY A 498 0.04 -28.26 -13.31
CA GLY A 498 -1.19 -29.06 -13.31
C GLY A 498 -2.19 -28.78 -14.44
N GLY A 499 -2.04 -27.68 -15.19
CA GLY A 499 -3.03 -27.26 -16.20
C GLY A 499 -4.44 -27.16 -15.61
N SER A 500 -5.47 -27.60 -16.34
CA SER A 500 -6.87 -27.51 -15.92
C SER A 500 -7.20 -28.19 -14.58
N SER A 501 -6.40 -29.14 -14.11
CA SER A 501 -6.57 -29.75 -12.79
C SER A 501 -6.15 -28.83 -11.62
N ALA A 502 -5.41 -27.76 -11.91
CA ALA A 502 -4.90 -26.82 -10.92
C ALA A 502 -5.84 -25.64 -10.61
N LYS A 503 -7.02 -25.54 -11.24
CA LYS A 503 -7.92 -24.38 -11.09
C LYS A 503 -8.23 -24.07 -9.62
N GLU A 504 -8.65 -25.07 -8.85
CA GLU A 504 -8.95 -24.91 -7.42
C GLU A 504 -7.70 -24.63 -6.57
N THR A 505 -6.58 -25.27 -6.93
CA THR A 505 -5.29 -25.08 -6.24
C THR A 505 -4.81 -23.62 -6.38
N ILE A 506 -4.95 -23.03 -7.56
CA ILE A 506 -4.61 -21.62 -7.83
C ILE A 506 -5.48 -20.70 -6.99
N LEU A 507 -6.80 -20.88 -7.01
CA LEU A 507 -7.72 -20.06 -6.23
C LEU A 507 -7.36 -20.12 -4.74
N LYS A 508 -7.11 -21.32 -4.21
CA LYS A 508 -6.72 -21.53 -2.82
C LYS A 508 -5.39 -20.86 -2.48
N GLN A 509 -4.34 -21.13 -3.25
CA GLN A 509 -2.98 -20.62 -2.99
C GLN A 509 -2.91 -19.10 -3.12
N TRP A 510 -3.55 -18.52 -4.13
CA TRP A 510 -3.51 -17.07 -4.33
C TRP A 510 -4.35 -16.34 -3.29
N THR A 511 -5.49 -16.89 -2.88
CA THR A 511 -6.27 -16.38 -1.74
C THR A 511 -5.46 -16.47 -0.45
N GLN A 512 -4.78 -17.59 -0.21
CA GLN A 512 -3.92 -17.74 0.96
C GLN A 512 -2.79 -16.70 0.97
N LEU A 513 -2.12 -16.47 -0.16
CA LEU A 513 -1.09 -15.43 -0.25
C LEU A 513 -1.66 -14.03 0.03
N ASN A 514 -2.81 -13.69 -0.56
CA ASN A 514 -3.48 -12.42 -0.31
C ASN A 514 -3.79 -12.22 1.19
N ASN A 515 -4.27 -13.27 1.87
CA ASN A 515 -4.56 -13.21 3.30
C ASN A 515 -3.29 -12.98 4.14
N ILE A 516 -2.19 -13.68 3.82
CA ILE A 516 -0.91 -13.52 4.54
C ILE A 516 -0.36 -12.11 4.33
N LEU A 517 -0.38 -11.61 3.08
CA LEU A 517 0.07 -10.26 2.74
C LEU A 517 -0.79 -9.18 3.39
N GLY A 518 -2.12 -9.31 3.31
CA GLY A 518 -3.06 -8.40 3.94
C GLY A 518 -2.85 -8.34 5.45
N ALA A 519 -2.69 -9.49 6.12
CA ALA A 519 -2.37 -9.52 7.53
C ALA A 519 -1.03 -8.81 7.83
N CYS A 520 0.04 -9.09 7.08
CA CYS A 520 1.34 -8.45 7.27
C CYS A 520 1.24 -6.92 7.19
N LEU A 521 0.60 -6.40 6.14
CA LEU A 521 0.46 -4.96 5.92
C LEU A 521 -0.47 -4.29 6.93
N ALA A 522 -1.49 -4.99 7.43
CA ALA A 522 -2.44 -4.49 8.42
C ALA A 522 -1.81 -4.37 9.82
N HIS A 523 -0.94 -5.32 10.19
CA HIS A 523 -0.18 -5.25 11.45
C HIS A 523 0.93 -4.20 11.44
N ARG A 524 1.22 -3.61 10.27
CA ARG A 524 2.27 -2.62 10.08
C ARG A 524 1.72 -1.40 9.34
N PRO A 525 0.79 -0.63 9.93
CA PRO A 525 0.25 0.55 9.26
C PRO A 525 1.37 1.55 8.93
N PHE A 526 1.30 2.12 7.73
CA PHE A 526 2.34 3.02 7.19
C PHE A 526 2.65 4.18 8.15
N HIS A 527 1.62 4.84 8.68
CA HIS A 527 1.76 6.01 9.53
C HIS A 527 2.47 5.75 10.87
N GLU A 528 2.49 4.50 11.35
CA GLU A 528 3.16 4.12 12.59
C GLU A 528 4.57 3.55 12.34
N ASN A 529 4.79 2.88 11.21
CA ASN A 529 5.98 2.06 10.98
C ASN A 529 6.96 2.64 9.95
N GLU A 530 6.46 3.36 8.94
CA GLU A 530 7.23 3.66 7.72
C GLU A 530 7.22 5.13 7.32
N MET A 531 6.21 5.89 7.73
CA MET A 531 6.04 7.31 7.37
C MET A 531 7.23 8.17 7.79
N LEU A 532 7.83 7.85 8.94
CA LEU A 532 9.01 8.52 9.47
C LEU A 532 10.31 7.75 9.22
N SER A 533 10.20 6.53 8.69
CA SER A 533 11.38 5.76 8.35
C SER A 533 12.14 6.51 7.28
N THR A 534 13.38 6.82 7.59
CA THR A 534 14.32 7.33 6.60
C THR A 534 14.76 6.20 5.66
N SER A 535 14.65 4.95 6.11
CA SER A 535 14.94 3.79 5.28
C SER A 535 13.81 3.44 4.31
N GLU A 536 14.19 3.19 3.06
CA GLU A 536 13.28 2.70 2.04
C GLU A 536 13.43 1.17 1.91
N PRO A 537 12.33 0.42 1.73
CA PRO A 537 12.37 -1.04 1.59
C PRO A 537 13.40 -1.52 0.56
N TYR A 538 13.45 -0.86 -0.59
CA TYR A 538 14.42 -1.18 -1.64
C TYR A 538 15.87 -0.85 -1.26
N GLY A 539 16.11 0.22 -0.51
CA GLY A 539 17.44 0.63 -0.05
C GLY A 539 18.01 -0.35 0.97
N LEU A 540 17.18 -0.83 1.90
CA LEU A 540 17.54 -1.88 2.86
C LEU A 540 17.99 -3.17 2.15
N HIS A 541 17.26 -3.60 1.13
CA HIS A 541 17.62 -4.82 0.40
C HIS A 541 18.85 -4.60 -0.51
N ALA A 542 19.01 -3.42 -1.10
CA ALA A 542 20.23 -3.08 -1.85
C ALA A 542 21.49 -3.18 -0.96
N ARG A 543 21.41 -2.73 0.30
CA ARG A 543 22.50 -2.89 1.28
C ARG A 543 22.81 -4.36 1.56
N GLN A 544 21.79 -5.22 1.66
CA GLN A 544 21.98 -6.67 1.83
C GLN A 544 22.73 -7.28 0.64
N VAL A 545 22.35 -6.90 -0.59
CA VAL A 545 23.02 -7.39 -1.81
C VAL A 545 24.47 -6.89 -1.89
N LEU A 546 24.74 -5.64 -1.52
CA LEU A 546 26.10 -5.09 -1.44
C LEU A 546 26.97 -5.77 -0.37
N ALA A 547 26.36 -6.23 0.72
CA ALA A 547 27.06 -6.91 1.82
C ALA A 547 27.30 -8.41 1.57
N ASP A 548 26.59 -9.02 0.62
CA ASP A 548 26.71 -10.44 0.29
C ASP A 548 28.03 -10.72 -0.45
N LYS A 549 29.04 -11.16 0.32
CA LYS A 549 30.38 -11.51 -0.18
C LYS A 549 30.40 -12.70 -1.14
N THR A 550 29.31 -13.44 -1.27
CA THR A 550 29.21 -14.54 -2.24
C THR A 550 28.95 -14.02 -3.66
N LEU A 551 28.48 -12.78 -3.79
CA LEU A 551 28.20 -12.14 -5.07
C LEU A 551 29.45 -11.46 -5.65
N THR A 552 29.54 -11.47 -6.97
CA THR A 552 30.57 -10.78 -7.77
C THR A 552 29.86 -9.78 -8.69
N LEU A 553 29.43 -8.66 -8.12
CA LEU A 553 28.65 -7.64 -8.83
C LEU A 553 29.45 -7.03 -9.98
N THR A 554 28.79 -6.77 -11.12
CA THR A 554 29.40 -5.98 -12.20
C THR A 554 29.50 -4.51 -11.79
N PRO A 555 30.42 -3.72 -12.38
CA PRO A 555 30.54 -2.30 -12.06
C PRO A 555 29.22 -1.52 -12.19
N ARG A 556 28.40 -1.84 -13.20
CA ARG A 556 27.09 -1.22 -13.43
C ARG A 556 26.11 -1.49 -12.29
N TYR A 557 25.93 -2.76 -11.90
CA TYR A 557 24.99 -3.13 -10.82
C TYR A 557 25.51 -2.73 -9.44
N LEU A 558 26.82 -2.76 -9.22
CA LEU A 558 27.43 -2.19 -8.01
C LEU A 558 27.09 -0.71 -7.86
N ALA A 559 27.22 0.07 -8.94
CA ALA A 559 26.87 1.48 -8.94
C ALA A 559 25.36 1.70 -8.72
N LEU A 560 24.51 0.91 -9.38
CA LEU A 560 23.06 0.95 -9.19
C LEU A 560 22.68 0.68 -7.73
N TYR A 561 23.15 -0.41 -7.13
CA TYR A 561 22.76 -0.74 -5.77
C TYR A 561 23.32 0.24 -4.75
N LYS A 562 24.50 0.83 -4.98
CA LYS A 562 25.01 1.94 -4.16
C LYS A 562 24.06 3.12 -4.22
N ARG A 563 23.64 3.55 -5.42
CA ARG A 563 22.65 4.63 -5.55
C ARG A 563 21.32 4.29 -4.85
N LEU A 564 20.82 3.06 -4.97
CA LEU A 564 19.59 2.65 -4.29
C LEU A 564 19.75 2.62 -2.77
N ALA A 565 20.91 2.19 -2.27
CA ALA A 565 21.26 2.24 -0.85
C ALA A 565 21.49 3.68 -0.34
N GLU A 566 21.86 4.62 -1.22
CA GLU A 566 22.03 6.05 -0.94
C GLU A 566 20.72 6.85 -1.04
N HIS A 567 19.83 6.48 -1.96
CA HIS A 567 18.47 7.04 -2.10
C HIS A 567 17.52 6.58 -1.00
N ASP A 568 17.99 5.65 -0.18
CA ASP A 568 17.50 5.49 1.17
C ASP A 568 17.63 6.85 1.89
N ARG A 569 16.50 7.51 2.14
CA ARG A 569 16.39 8.86 2.72
C ARG A 569 17.03 9.00 4.12
N SER A 570 17.72 7.96 4.63
CA SER A 570 18.55 7.95 5.83
C SER A 570 19.87 8.70 5.69
N LEU A 571 20.34 8.94 4.47
CA LEU A 571 21.60 9.65 4.26
C LEU A 571 21.35 11.14 3.97
N PRO A 572 21.76 12.08 4.85
CA PRO A 572 21.64 13.50 4.58
C PRO A 572 22.44 13.85 3.33
N SER A 573 21.73 14.39 2.32
CA SER A 573 22.33 14.73 1.03
C SER A 573 23.50 15.69 1.21
N SER A 574 24.61 15.40 0.53
CA SER A 574 25.82 16.23 0.38
C SER A 574 26.76 16.43 1.58
N SER A 575 26.52 15.81 2.73
CA SER A 575 27.57 15.77 3.77
C SER A 575 28.58 14.66 3.46
N PRO A 576 29.90 14.91 3.56
CA PRO A 576 30.93 13.85 3.45
C PRO A 576 30.56 12.73 4.41
N PRO A 577 30.83 11.43 4.09
CA PRO A 577 30.26 10.26 4.76
C PRO A 577 30.30 10.44 6.27
N CYS A 578 29.17 10.95 6.79
CA CYS A 578 29.04 11.25 8.19
C CYS A 578 28.89 9.89 8.83
N LYS A 579 29.63 9.66 9.91
CA LYS A 579 29.54 8.41 10.68
C LYS A 579 28.05 8.13 10.98
N GLU A 580 27.70 6.85 10.95
CA GLU A 580 26.32 6.35 11.05
C GLU A 580 25.46 7.20 12.01
N ALA A 581 24.34 7.74 11.51
CA ALA A 581 23.42 8.45 12.37
C ALA A 581 22.55 7.44 13.13
N ILE A 582 22.46 7.58 14.46
CA ILE A 582 21.67 6.68 15.31
C ILE A 582 20.39 7.38 15.80
N SER A 583 19.29 6.63 15.86
CA SER A 583 17.99 7.09 16.31
C SER A 583 17.72 6.63 17.75
N ILE A 584 17.51 7.59 18.66
CA ILE A 584 17.26 7.34 20.07
C ILE A 584 15.85 7.80 20.44
N GLY A 585 14.99 6.87 20.86
CA GLY A 585 13.66 7.19 21.39
C GLY A 585 13.78 7.87 22.76
N VAL A 586 13.00 8.93 23.02
CA VAL A 586 12.95 9.62 24.32
C VAL A 586 11.51 9.77 24.77
N THR A 587 11.25 9.67 26.08
CA THR A 587 9.89 9.74 26.61
C THR A 587 9.19 11.03 26.17
N ALA A 588 8.05 10.91 25.48
CA ALA A 588 7.36 12.05 24.86
C ALA A 588 6.53 12.91 25.85
N ASN A 589 5.90 12.29 26.85
CA ASN A 589 4.81 12.90 27.64
C ASN A 589 5.09 12.85 29.15
N LYS A 590 4.34 12.02 29.90
CA LYS A 590 4.48 11.85 31.35
C LYS A 590 5.93 11.50 31.68
N TYR A 591 6.52 12.27 32.59
CA TYR A 591 7.93 12.15 33.03
C TYR A 591 8.98 12.57 31.97
N ALA A 592 8.60 13.26 30.89
CA ALA A 592 9.55 13.79 29.91
C ALA A 592 10.69 14.62 30.54
N ASP A 593 10.39 15.37 31.59
CA ASP A 593 11.35 16.13 32.40
C ASP A 593 12.47 15.27 32.98
N LYS A 594 12.16 14.04 33.42
CA LYS A 594 13.15 13.09 33.95
C LYS A 594 14.11 12.62 32.87
N THR A 595 13.59 12.29 31.70
CA THR A 595 14.43 11.91 30.56
C THR A 595 15.25 13.08 30.02
N ASP A 596 14.71 14.30 30.01
CA ASP A 596 15.43 15.50 29.57
C ASP A 596 16.55 15.85 30.54
N HIS A 597 16.29 15.72 31.84
CA HIS A 597 17.32 15.89 32.86
C HIS A 597 18.42 14.83 32.71
N PHE A 598 18.07 13.57 32.43
CA PHE A 598 19.04 12.52 32.16
C PHE A 598 19.88 12.80 30.92
N THR A 599 19.27 13.17 29.78
CA THR A 599 20.02 13.49 28.56
C THR A 599 20.98 14.65 28.80
N LEU A 600 20.55 15.68 29.53
CA LEU A 600 21.39 16.83 29.84
C LEU A 600 22.56 16.44 30.74
N THR A 601 22.27 15.82 31.89
CA THR A 601 23.28 15.60 32.93
C THR A 601 24.20 14.42 32.64
N ARG A 602 23.71 13.37 32.00
CA ARG A 602 24.46 12.13 31.75
C ARG A 602 24.97 12.00 30.32
N LEU A 603 24.22 12.51 29.33
CA LEU A 603 24.60 12.41 27.92
C LEU A 603 25.17 13.71 27.36
N GLY A 604 25.08 14.82 28.09
CA GLY A 604 25.57 16.13 27.62
C GLY A 604 24.68 16.76 26.56
N VAL A 605 23.39 16.40 26.52
CA VAL A 605 22.44 16.80 25.48
C VAL A 605 21.24 17.52 26.09
N GLN A 606 21.06 18.79 25.72
CA GLN A 606 19.84 19.52 26.01
C GLN A 606 18.81 19.26 24.91
N LEU A 607 17.68 18.65 25.24
CA LEU A 607 16.59 18.43 24.30
C LEU A 607 15.75 19.70 24.16
N VAL A 608 15.44 20.07 22.92
CA VAL A 608 14.55 21.18 22.57
C VAL A 608 13.22 20.59 22.12
N ARG A 609 12.25 20.60 23.03
CA ARG A 609 10.88 20.12 22.77
C ARG A 609 10.07 21.25 22.12
N PRO A 610 9.68 21.12 20.84
CA PRO A 610 8.81 22.11 20.22
C PRO A 610 7.40 22.05 20.82
N GLU A 611 6.66 23.15 20.75
CA GLU A 611 5.25 23.16 21.13
C GLU A 611 4.44 22.18 20.26
N GLY A 612 3.53 21.44 20.88
CA GLY A 612 2.66 20.48 20.19
C GLY A 612 3.26 19.08 19.99
N ARG A 613 2.75 18.34 19.00
CA ARG A 613 3.12 16.94 18.73
C ARG A 613 4.17 16.84 17.62
N CYS A 614 5.40 17.26 17.87
CA CYS A 614 6.49 17.04 16.92
C CYS A 614 7.06 15.62 17.03
N LEU A 615 7.37 15.03 15.87
CA LEU A 615 7.92 13.69 15.74
C LEU A 615 9.46 13.70 15.79
N ARG A 616 10.08 14.87 15.93
CA ARG A 616 11.53 15.05 16.10
C ARG A 616 11.80 16.09 17.18
N LEU A 617 12.77 15.81 18.03
CA LEU A 617 13.28 16.78 19.00
C LEU A 617 14.50 17.48 18.41
N GLY A 618 14.54 18.80 18.53
CA GLY A 618 15.81 19.53 18.40
C GLY A 618 16.70 19.19 19.60
N TYR A 619 18.00 19.40 19.50
CA TYR A 619 18.89 19.29 20.64
C TYR A 619 20.17 20.09 20.48
N ASP A 620 20.76 20.47 21.61
CA ASP A 620 22.07 21.11 21.70
C ASP A 620 23.04 20.20 22.47
N ILE A 621 24.27 20.08 21.97
CA ILE A 621 25.34 19.36 22.68
C ILE A 621 26.01 20.34 23.65
N ILE A 622 25.70 20.18 24.94
CA ILE A 622 26.21 21.04 26.02
C ILE A 622 27.53 20.51 26.58
N ASP A 623 27.72 19.19 26.58
CA ASP A 623 28.95 18.53 27.04
C ASP A 623 29.42 17.51 25.99
N PRO A 624 30.33 17.93 25.07
CA PRO A 624 30.82 17.07 24.00
C PRO A 624 31.53 15.80 24.48
N ALA A 625 32.15 15.84 25.66
CA ALA A 625 32.84 14.68 26.23
C ALA A 625 31.83 13.60 26.67
N LYS A 626 30.73 13.99 27.33
CA LYS A 626 29.64 13.07 27.66
C LYS A 626 28.95 12.53 26.41
N PHE A 627 28.70 13.39 25.42
CA PHE A 627 28.09 12.98 24.16
C PHE A 627 28.95 11.93 23.45
N THR A 628 30.24 12.21 23.31
CA THR A 628 31.22 11.29 22.68
C THR A 628 31.33 9.98 23.45
N LYS A 629 31.30 10.02 24.79
CA LYS A 629 31.30 8.82 25.63
C LYS A 629 30.03 7.98 25.45
N ALA A 630 28.87 8.62 25.31
CA ALA A 630 27.58 7.93 25.20
C ALA A 630 27.36 7.32 23.82
N PHE A 631 27.74 8.04 22.76
CA PHE A 631 27.36 7.69 21.39
C PHE A 631 28.55 7.33 20.50
N GLY A 632 29.76 7.78 20.82
CA GLY A 632 30.95 7.63 19.98
C GLY A 632 31.35 8.95 19.30
N GLU A 633 32.63 9.08 18.97
CA GLU A 633 33.17 10.29 18.37
C GLU A 633 32.63 10.50 16.94
N GLY A 634 32.09 11.69 16.68
CA GLY A 634 31.57 12.10 15.37
C GLY A 634 30.27 11.42 14.95
N MET A 635 29.56 10.78 15.88
CA MET A 635 28.25 10.19 15.62
C MET A 635 27.17 11.28 15.58
N SER A 636 26.25 11.15 14.63
CA SER A 636 25.03 11.96 14.59
C SER A 636 23.92 11.24 15.36
N VAL A 637 23.20 11.94 16.23
CA VAL A 637 22.08 11.37 17.00
C VAL A 637 20.77 12.05 16.62
N HIS A 638 19.72 11.27 16.43
CA HIS A 638 18.36 11.75 16.20
C HIS A 638 17.46 11.35 17.37
N PHE A 639 16.97 12.33 18.12
CA PHE A 639 16.04 12.07 19.23
C PHE A 639 14.60 12.09 18.75
N VAL A 640 13.91 10.97 18.96
CA VAL A 640 12.52 10.75 18.55
C VAL A 640 11.65 10.72 19.80
N PRO A 641 10.66 11.61 19.96
CA PRO A 641 9.73 11.53 21.07
C PRO A 641 8.84 10.30 20.89
N THR A 642 8.94 9.35 21.81
CA THR A 642 8.29 8.04 21.75
C THR A 642 7.54 7.77 23.06
N ARG A 643 6.41 7.07 22.99
CA ARG A 643 5.76 6.59 24.22
C ARG A 643 6.61 5.47 24.80
N PRO A 644 6.88 5.44 26.12
CA PRO A 644 7.79 4.46 26.70
C PRO A 644 7.47 3.02 26.29
N LYS A 645 6.21 2.60 26.36
CA LYS A 645 5.75 1.25 26.00
C LYS A 645 6.03 0.83 24.55
N ASP A 646 6.17 1.77 23.62
CA ASP A 646 6.41 1.46 22.20
C ASP A 646 7.91 1.27 21.92
N MET A 647 8.80 1.77 22.79
CA MET A 647 10.24 1.77 22.57
C MET A 647 10.86 0.36 22.44
N PRO A 648 10.53 -0.64 23.30
CA PRO A 648 11.09 -1.98 23.16
C PRO A 648 10.77 -2.62 21.79
N GLY A 649 9.53 -2.44 21.32
CA GLY A 649 9.10 -2.93 20.01
C GLY A 649 9.83 -2.24 18.86
N LEU A 650 9.96 -0.91 18.92
CA LEU A 650 10.69 -0.13 17.91
C LEU A 650 12.19 -0.45 17.87
N ILE A 651 12.80 -0.76 19.02
CA ILE A 651 14.20 -1.23 19.09
C ILE A 651 14.32 -2.62 18.45
N ALA A 652 13.43 -3.56 18.81
CA ALA A 652 13.44 -4.91 18.27
C ALA A 652 13.23 -4.96 16.74
N GLN A 653 12.44 -4.01 16.21
CA GLN A 653 12.21 -3.84 14.77
C GLN A 653 13.37 -3.13 14.04
N GLY A 654 14.31 -2.56 14.79
CA GLY A 654 15.42 -1.77 14.26
C GLY A 654 15.03 -0.37 13.78
N THR A 655 13.85 0.11 14.17
CA THR A 655 13.40 1.49 13.93
C THR A 655 14.12 2.48 14.85
N LEU A 656 14.49 2.04 16.06
CA LEU A 656 15.35 2.77 16.99
C LEU A 656 16.64 1.99 17.25
N ASP A 657 17.75 2.70 17.37
CA ASP A 657 19.06 2.15 17.78
C ASP A 657 19.20 2.14 19.30
N GLY A 658 18.35 2.90 20.00
CA GLY A 658 18.26 2.89 21.45
C GLY A 658 17.11 3.74 21.98
N ALA A 659 17.02 3.82 23.31
CA ALA A 659 16.03 4.63 24.01
C ALA A 659 16.59 5.25 25.29
N VAL A 660 16.12 6.45 25.60
CA VAL A 660 16.26 7.09 26.91
C VAL A 660 14.92 6.99 27.62
N THR A 661 14.82 6.04 28.55
CA THR A 661 13.57 5.68 29.22
C THR A 661 13.81 5.03 30.59
N TYR A 662 12.74 4.58 31.24
CA TYR A 662 12.77 3.95 32.55
C TYR A 662 13.10 2.46 32.45
N SER A 663 13.77 1.91 33.47
CA SER A 663 14.01 0.46 33.56
C SER A 663 12.74 -0.36 33.65
N SER A 664 11.64 0.18 34.19
CA SER A 664 10.36 -0.53 34.16
C SER A 664 9.93 -0.85 32.73
N VAL A 665 10.23 0.00 31.76
CA VAL A 665 9.85 -0.22 30.37
C VAL A 665 10.73 -1.31 29.74
N MET A 666 12.05 -1.19 29.93
CA MET A 666 13.03 -2.03 29.22
C MET A 666 13.25 -3.39 29.88
N ASP A 667 13.12 -3.49 31.20
CA ASP A 667 13.31 -4.76 31.93
C ASP A 667 12.19 -5.76 31.65
N ASN A 668 11.06 -5.31 31.09
CA ASN A 668 10.01 -6.19 30.60
C ASN A 668 10.42 -6.90 29.29
N PHE A 669 11.50 -6.44 28.63
CA PHE A 669 12.03 -6.94 27.36
C PHE A 669 13.56 -7.04 27.39
N PRO A 670 14.17 -7.83 28.28
CA PRO A 670 15.61 -7.82 28.53
C PRO A 670 16.47 -8.24 27.33
N THR A 671 15.87 -8.84 26.29
CA THR A 671 16.56 -9.33 25.09
C THR A 671 16.64 -8.31 23.96
N VAL A 672 16.03 -7.11 24.09
CA VAL A 672 16.01 -6.14 22.97
C VAL A 672 17.12 -5.10 23.06
N ALA A 673 17.62 -4.80 24.26
CA ALA A 673 18.60 -3.74 24.47
C ALA A 673 19.51 -4.01 25.68
N ARG A 674 20.72 -3.46 25.64
CA ARG A 674 21.66 -3.37 26.77
C ARG A 674 21.59 -1.99 27.41
N LEU A 675 21.71 -1.94 28.74
CA LEU A 675 21.83 -0.69 29.49
C LEU A 675 23.24 -0.11 29.37
N ALA A 676 23.38 1.05 28.72
CA ALA A 676 24.67 1.72 28.49
C ALA A 676 25.01 2.74 29.59
N ALA A 677 24.01 3.47 30.08
CA ALA A 677 24.17 4.43 31.18
C ALA A 677 22.85 4.55 31.94
N SER A 678 22.89 4.80 33.25
CA SER A 678 21.69 4.98 34.05
C SER A 678 21.89 5.90 35.25
N VAL A 679 20.78 6.41 35.79
CA VAL A 679 20.70 7.07 37.08
C VAL A 679 19.47 6.56 37.83
N PRO A 680 19.60 6.23 39.14
CA PRO A 680 18.43 6.02 40.00
C PRO A 680 17.49 7.21 39.98
N ASP A 681 16.20 6.95 39.81
CA ASP A 681 15.15 7.94 40.01
C ASP A 681 14.60 7.79 41.43
N MET A 682 14.73 8.85 42.22
CA MET A 682 14.32 8.85 43.62
C MET A 682 12.83 9.14 43.80
N ASP A 683 12.14 9.56 42.75
CA ASP A 683 10.73 9.94 42.79
C ASP A 683 9.84 8.81 42.28
N LEU A 684 10.34 7.98 41.35
CA LEU A 684 9.56 6.91 40.72
C LEU A 684 9.68 5.57 41.46
N GLU A 685 8.54 4.91 41.62
CA GLU A 685 8.44 3.52 42.05
C GLU A 685 7.45 2.74 41.17
N LEU A 686 7.66 1.44 41.02
CA LEU A 686 6.69 0.53 40.39
C LEU A 686 5.96 -0.23 41.50
N ALA A 687 4.65 -0.12 41.54
CA ALA A 687 3.83 -0.70 42.60
C ALA A 687 2.70 -1.56 42.02
N LEU A 688 2.26 -2.55 42.79
CA LEU A 688 0.92 -3.11 42.68
C LEU A 688 -0.02 -2.26 43.53
N ILE A 689 -1.07 -1.76 42.90
CA ILE A 689 -2.08 -0.90 43.51
C ILE A 689 -3.44 -1.62 43.54
N ALA A 690 -4.25 -1.28 44.53
CA ALA A 690 -5.58 -1.83 44.78
C ALA A 690 -6.56 -0.70 45.10
N ARG A 691 -7.86 -1.00 45.15
CA ARG A 691 -8.85 -0.08 45.74
C ARG A 691 -8.64 0.04 47.24
N ASP A 692 -8.92 1.21 47.81
CA ASP A 692 -8.72 1.49 49.23
C ASP A 692 -9.55 0.56 50.14
N ALA A 693 -10.77 0.20 49.72
CA ALA A 693 -11.69 -0.63 50.50
C ALA A 693 -11.43 -2.16 50.42
N GLY A 694 -10.51 -2.62 49.56
CA GLY A 694 -10.28 -4.04 49.31
C GLY A 694 -9.15 -4.62 50.15
N ALA A 695 -9.47 -5.44 51.16
CA ALA A 695 -8.45 -6.26 51.82
C ALA A 695 -7.94 -7.33 50.84
N ILE A 696 -6.67 -7.21 50.41
CA ILE A 696 -6.04 -8.18 49.50
C ILE A 696 -5.30 -9.24 50.32
N ASP A 697 -5.84 -10.46 50.34
CA ASP A 697 -5.24 -11.62 51.00
C ASP A 697 -4.86 -12.72 49.99
N PRO A 698 -3.57 -12.84 49.63
CA PRO A 698 -3.09 -13.87 48.69
C PRO A 698 -3.34 -15.32 49.13
N SER A 699 -3.57 -15.58 50.42
CA SER A 699 -3.83 -16.93 50.89
C SER A 699 -5.19 -17.47 50.42
N THR A 700 -6.13 -16.57 50.12
CA THR A 700 -7.46 -16.91 49.58
C THR A 700 -7.44 -17.28 48.10
N TRP A 701 -6.35 -16.95 47.39
CA TRP A 701 -6.23 -17.20 45.96
C TRP A 701 -5.91 -18.67 45.68
N ASN A 702 -6.62 -19.23 44.71
CA ASN A 702 -6.47 -20.63 44.31
C ASN A 702 -6.82 -20.78 42.81
N ARG A 703 -6.64 -22.00 42.28
CA ARG A 703 -6.88 -22.28 40.86
C ARG A 703 -8.31 -22.00 40.40
N ASP A 704 -9.30 -22.23 41.26
CA ASP A 704 -10.72 -22.05 40.93
C ASP A 704 -11.18 -20.60 41.10
N LYS A 705 -10.43 -19.83 41.91
CA LYS A 705 -10.65 -18.40 42.14
C LYS A 705 -9.31 -17.65 42.09
N PRO A 706 -8.73 -17.49 40.89
CA PRO A 706 -7.45 -16.81 40.75
C PRO A 706 -7.60 -15.30 40.96
N ALA A 707 -6.56 -14.66 41.47
CA ALA A 707 -6.46 -13.21 41.48
C ALA A 707 -6.32 -12.66 40.06
N ARG A 708 -7.26 -11.82 39.65
CA ARG A 708 -7.20 -11.16 38.35
C ARG A 708 -6.47 -9.83 38.47
N ILE A 709 -5.36 -9.71 37.75
CA ILE A 709 -4.43 -8.59 37.81
C ILE A 709 -4.31 -8.01 36.41
N VAL A 710 -4.46 -6.70 36.26
CA VAL A 710 -4.23 -6.02 34.98
C VAL A 710 -2.88 -5.33 35.00
N ALA A 711 -2.01 -5.60 34.03
CA ALA A 711 -0.63 -5.10 34.08
C ALA A 711 -0.07 -4.62 32.74
N GLU A 712 0.66 -3.51 32.77
CA GLU A 712 1.54 -3.06 31.69
C GLU A 712 2.91 -3.79 31.77
N HIS A 713 3.42 -4.05 32.98
CA HIS A 713 4.73 -4.63 33.26
C HIS A 713 4.64 -6.11 33.69
N VAL A 714 4.05 -6.95 32.85
CA VAL A 714 3.69 -8.35 33.14
C VAL A 714 4.85 -9.18 33.72
N CYS A 715 6.05 -9.10 33.15
CA CYS A 715 7.19 -9.90 33.61
C CYS A 715 7.63 -9.52 35.02
N MET A 716 7.61 -8.23 35.35
CA MET A 716 7.97 -7.74 36.69
C MET A 716 6.90 -8.09 37.72
N VAL A 717 5.61 -7.96 37.37
CA VAL A 717 4.51 -8.38 38.26
C VAL A 717 4.61 -9.87 38.55
N ARG A 718 4.79 -10.70 37.53
CA ARG A 718 4.95 -12.16 37.67
C ARG A 718 6.11 -12.51 38.60
N THR A 719 7.29 -11.96 38.31
CA THR A 719 8.51 -12.19 39.10
C THR A 719 8.29 -11.79 40.57
N HIS A 720 7.61 -10.67 40.82
CA HIS A 720 7.32 -10.22 42.17
C HIS A 720 6.37 -11.16 42.94
N LEU A 721 5.31 -11.63 42.29
CA LEU A 721 4.38 -12.59 42.90
C LEU A 721 5.05 -13.94 43.20
N GLU A 722 5.91 -14.41 42.30
CA GLU A 722 6.73 -15.61 42.51
C GLU A 722 7.69 -15.44 43.70
N GLN A 723 8.34 -14.28 43.84
CA GLN A 723 9.18 -13.95 44.98
C GLN A 723 8.40 -13.91 46.31
N MET A 724 7.11 -13.60 46.27
CA MET A 724 6.20 -13.67 47.41
C MET A 724 5.74 -15.11 47.72
N GLY A 725 6.17 -16.12 46.94
CA GLY A 725 5.74 -17.50 47.09
C GLY A 725 4.32 -17.77 46.56
N ILE A 726 3.79 -16.91 45.70
CA ILE A 726 2.46 -17.07 45.10
C ILE A 726 2.62 -17.85 43.80
N ALA A 727 2.06 -19.06 43.78
CA ALA A 727 2.14 -19.95 42.62
C ALA A 727 1.33 -19.42 41.41
N SER A 728 1.83 -19.65 40.19
CA SER A 728 1.30 -19.06 38.96
C SER A 728 -0.15 -19.42 38.64
N GLU A 729 -0.64 -20.55 39.13
CA GLU A 729 -2.04 -20.99 38.98
C GLU A 729 -3.01 -20.22 39.89
N LYS A 730 -2.51 -19.43 40.84
CA LYS A 730 -3.33 -18.64 41.78
C LYS A 730 -3.65 -17.23 41.26
N TYR A 731 -3.11 -16.84 40.11
CA TYR A 731 -3.38 -15.52 39.54
C TYR A 731 -3.44 -15.56 38.01
N GLU A 732 -4.13 -14.59 37.44
CA GLU A 732 -4.26 -14.35 36.02
C GLU A 732 -3.83 -12.91 35.76
N ILE A 733 -2.79 -12.71 34.93
CA ILE A 733 -2.34 -11.38 34.54
C ILE A 733 -2.86 -11.09 33.14
N GLN A 734 -3.73 -10.08 33.02
CA GLN A 734 -4.17 -9.55 31.75
C GLN A 734 -3.22 -8.43 31.28
N PRO A 735 -2.48 -8.63 30.17
CA PRO A 735 -1.66 -7.59 29.58
C PRO A 735 -2.55 -6.48 29.01
N VAL A 736 -2.18 -5.22 29.21
CA VAL A 736 -2.89 -4.07 28.62
C VAL A 736 -1.94 -3.08 27.95
N LEU A 737 -2.47 -2.42 26.91
CA LEU A 737 -1.76 -1.38 26.16
C LEU A 737 -2.21 0.01 26.63
N GLY A 738 -1.82 0.41 27.83
CA GLY A 738 -2.18 1.71 28.39
C GLY A 738 -2.03 1.75 29.90
N SER A 739 -2.51 2.82 30.52
CA SER A 739 -2.52 2.92 31.98
C SER A 739 -3.39 1.81 32.57
N SER A 740 -2.75 0.79 33.16
CA SER A 740 -3.41 -0.30 33.89
C SER A 740 -4.25 0.21 35.06
N GLU A 741 -3.89 1.36 35.63
CA GLU A 741 -4.72 2.12 36.58
C GLU A 741 -6.11 2.40 36.01
N SER A 742 -6.22 2.84 34.75
CA SER A 742 -7.52 3.18 34.15
C SER A 742 -8.43 1.98 33.97
N TYR A 743 -7.87 0.78 33.79
CA TYR A 743 -8.66 -0.46 33.76
C TYR A 743 -9.19 -0.80 35.13
N LEU A 744 -8.36 -0.66 36.16
CA LEU A 744 -8.81 -0.84 37.54
C LEU A 744 -9.89 0.20 37.87
N VAL A 745 -9.71 1.49 37.62
CA VAL A 745 -10.71 2.53 37.96
C VAL A 745 -12.04 2.34 37.23
N ASN A 746 -12.02 1.98 35.95
CA ASN A 746 -13.21 1.93 35.11
C ASN A 746 -13.84 0.52 35.00
N ASP A 747 -13.48 -0.41 35.87
CA ASP A 747 -14.07 -1.76 35.89
C ASP A 747 -15.29 -1.83 36.82
N PRO A 748 -16.53 -1.72 36.28
CA PRO A 748 -17.75 -1.71 37.09
C PRO A 748 -18.08 -3.07 37.70
N ARG A 749 -17.42 -4.14 37.26
CA ARG A 749 -17.65 -5.50 37.76
C ARG A 749 -16.66 -5.89 38.85
N GLU A 750 -15.70 -5.02 39.18
CA GLU A 750 -14.60 -5.31 40.11
C GLU A 750 -13.92 -6.65 39.79
N THR A 751 -13.79 -6.91 38.50
CA THR A 751 -13.13 -8.09 37.93
C THR A 751 -11.67 -8.13 38.34
N TYR A 752 -10.98 -7.00 38.31
CA TYR A 752 -9.57 -6.88 38.67
C TYR A 752 -9.42 -6.44 40.13
N ILE A 753 -8.60 -7.17 40.88
CA ILE A 753 -8.32 -6.85 42.29
C ILE A 753 -7.04 -6.04 42.46
N LEU A 754 -6.14 -6.10 41.46
CA LEU A 754 -4.86 -5.41 41.45
C LEU A 754 -4.54 -4.89 40.05
N CYS A 755 -3.77 -3.82 39.98
CA CYS A 755 -3.03 -3.45 38.79
C CYS A 755 -1.63 -2.95 39.12
N ASP A 756 -0.74 -2.91 38.14
CA ASP A 756 0.56 -2.25 38.32
C ASP A 756 0.47 -0.75 38.01
N ALA A 757 1.37 0.07 38.56
CA ALA A 757 1.47 1.48 38.20
C ALA A 757 2.85 2.04 38.51
N ILE A 758 3.31 2.98 37.69
CA ILE A 758 4.44 3.85 38.04
C ILE A 758 3.91 5.03 38.86
N VAL A 759 4.28 5.04 40.14
CA VAL A 759 3.85 6.02 41.13
C VAL A 759 4.99 7.02 41.36
N SER A 760 4.67 8.32 41.33
CA SER A 760 5.61 9.38 41.70
C SER A 760 5.23 10.02 43.04
N THR A 761 4.14 10.79 43.02
CA THR A 761 3.62 11.53 44.18
C THR A 761 2.47 10.82 44.88
N GLY A 762 1.83 9.85 44.23
CA GLY A 762 0.62 9.19 44.72
C GLY A 762 -0.68 10.00 44.53
N SER A 763 -0.63 11.22 43.98
CA SER A 763 -1.81 12.07 43.84
C SER A 763 -2.89 11.48 42.94
N THR A 764 -2.50 10.76 41.88
CA THR A 764 -3.44 10.05 41.00
C THR A 764 -4.13 8.91 41.72
N LEU A 765 -3.42 8.18 42.59
CA LEU A 765 -4.00 7.11 43.39
C LEU A 765 -5.05 7.65 44.35
N GLN A 766 -4.73 8.73 45.07
CA GLN A 766 -5.67 9.41 45.97
C GLN A 766 -6.92 9.91 45.23
N ALA A 767 -6.75 10.53 44.06
CA ALA A 767 -7.87 11.02 43.26
C ALA A 767 -8.82 9.91 42.79
N ASN A 768 -8.31 8.68 42.67
CA ASN A 768 -9.05 7.51 42.19
C ASN A 768 -9.42 6.52 43.31
N ASN A 769 -9.25 6.87 44.58
CA ASN A 769 -9.46 5.98 45.74
C ASN A 769 -8.68 4.64 45.64
N LEU A 770 -7.44 4.74 45.18
CA LEU A 770 -6.49 3.62 45.08
C LEU A 770 -5.39 3.77 46.14
N GLN A 771 -4.83 2.63 46.54
CA GLN A 771 -3.71 2.54 47.47
C GLN A 771 -2.62 1.61 46.94
N VAL A 772 -1.38 1.85 47.36
CA VAL A 772 -0.27 0.92 47.11
C VAL A 772 -0.46 -0.32 47.99
N TRP A 773 -0.62 -1.48 47.37
CA TRP A 773 -0.64 -2.76 48.08
C TRP A 773 0.76 -3.30 48.33
N ARG A 774 1.60 -3.33 47.28
CA ARG A 774 2.99 -3.81 47.35
C ARG A 774 3.89 -3.02 46.39
N LEU A 775 5.14 -2.80 46.80
CA LEU A 775 6.16 -2.22 45.94
C LEU A 775 6.87 -3.33 45.16
N ILE A 776 6.79 -3.27 43.83
CA ILE A 776 7.55 -4.15 42.94
C ILE A 776 8.99 -3.63 42.82
N LYS A 777 9.14 -2.33 42.59
CA LYS A 777 10.43 -1.62 42.64
C LYS A 777 10.27 -0.36 43.48
N PRO A 778 10.90 -0.28 44.66
CA PRO A 778 10.84 0.92 45.49
C PRO A 778 11.58 2.09 44.84
N ARG A 779 11.39 3.29 45.38
CA ARG A 779 12.14 4.50 44.96
C ARG A 779 13.65 4.25 44.95
N GLY A 780 14.33 4.74 43.92
CA GLY A 780 15.75 4.50 43.67
C GLY A 780 16.05 3.17 42.95
N HIS A 781 15.08 2.25 42.81
CA HIS A 781 15.26 1.02 42.03
C HIS A 781 14.71 1.13 40.60
N VAL A 782 13.87 2.14 40.33
CA VAL A 782 13.57 2.54 38.96
C VAL A 782 14.70 3.45 38.50
N VAL A 783 15.35 3.11 37.39
CA VAL A 783 16.42 3.94 36.82
C VAL A 783 15.96 4.57 35.51
N VAL A 784 16.36 5.81 35.26
CA VAL A 784 16.32 6.41 33.92
C VAL A 784 17.64 6.06 33.26
N GLY A 785 17.61 5.53 32.04
CA GLY A 785 18.81 5.07 31.36
C GLY A 785 18.79 5.19 29.86
N LEU A 786 19.98 5.16 29.28
CA LEU A 786 20.23 4.94 27.86
C LEU A 786 20.34 3.43 27.62
N TYR A 787 19.39 2.89 26.86
CA TYR A 787 19.36 1.50 26.43
C TYR A 787 19.70 1.46 24.95
N GLN A 788 20.70 0.66 24.57
CA GLN A 788 21.14 0.53 23.17
C GLN A 788 20.75 -0.85 22.65
N ARG A 789 20.35 -0.95 21.39
CA ARG A 789 20.03 -2.22 20.75
C ARG A 789 21.21 -3.20 20.89
N LEU A 790 20.89 -4.47 21.16
CA LEU A 790 21.87 -5.56 21.26
C LEU A 790 22.46 -5.94 19.91
#